data_AF-A0A2U0HXE9-F1
#
_entry.id   AF-A0A2U0HXE9-F1
#
_cell.length_a   1.000
_cell.length_b   1.000
_cell.length_c   1.000
_cell.angle_alpha   90.00
_cell.angle_beta   90.00
_cell.angle_gamma   90.00
#
_symmetry.space_group_name_H-M   'P 1'
#
loop_
_entity.id
_entity.type
_entity.pdbx_description
1 polymer ?
#
loop_
_entity_poly.entity_id
_entity_poly.type
_entity_poly.pdbx_seq_one_letter_code
_entity_poly.pdbx_strand_id
1 'polypeptide(L)'
;MKYDASRREFFQKIMLASAGVYLLPMFQACDSGETITIPEGTGMQPFKTWEEMRYALSHSSDNFLAKRDRLVQQKDPKAMFDFVREELLLLPSDNQYLRRIGYGTMYGIEQGLRCGMATPREKAEILKNMLIDAGFEARTVREHIALDKEKAKEILFRKNEPTFSIPVSSNQYRKWQKALGADENQGNFKPMPDVVAEAKALANNLLDTTEPQHRKEDRESKFYFSNRNVPGVAFKQKEQEVYLHLFDPSVEYGMLHPANEAQKAYDLKEFKEDDFDVSLSIKTTNSFDMREETEILSATYKASELVGNQLKLQFLNNLTFEEQATQSINSINTFTPSIALQDLDKDVEYLQERSFVGDPITLGGENIFKEAVLFSEETAQGKPAGNPDQVRSLTVKARPKVFPNVELELLPKDADGNIVEGLAAGNFKIQDNETGVRGMLRKNVIAPKILLVYDTSMSMPSEYRGKGIQKFLNQMQGKIRELYPNVLIELMKTGSNVYTTHLKVAQTSNDLVLYATDGHNNDTYQPEYKDVYEAGPPIIYLNVYDDTFFYDKIRENIAITEISASDQEAVIAEVSTILGEMELAPYVFSYNTFEKEGEHQVHVSLFETSITATDSYSFPKGVEQAVGKRIVGLYLDIKVGRQGVKRRILAGYNKTLQYSEPPTKQMANEVHEMLLGNLSIAFEKAGATTSVRFSEYLKALLSTRNWMEPYLKGETQTAAENFEKGGFDYPSVLLSMMQPIQESVNEETATYVNGMRVGILKFKPALFTETSHVSFDYLRTSQYRTLTRSGKGWIRANAQKTAQLALLEGRYFPVSTYSQLKGEPLQFSENLPDTDQYTSKSLGEDYTYFREYLFRGGKLNFFDASTKKKAFWSIDHKYGELYGILPNMTGGGGENIKEQLEGLQTVIDDYQRVISGINLGIMAAGGGLALGVVAAYSVTLVKLYALASQAIIIMDTAGMDDEIAKAMQALACNIYKEILYMGLGPVGEGMAGVENLIGMMGGNYSFVSC
;
A
#
# COMPACT_ATOMS: atom_id res chain seq x y z
N MET A 1 -10.08 11.48 35.81
CA MET A 1 -9.54 10.10 35.94
C MET A 1 -8.08 10.19 36.36
N LYS A 2 -7.68 9.55 37.47
CA LYS A 2 -6.25 9.42 37.83
C LYS A 2 -5.65 8.34 36.93
N TYR A 3 -4.69 8.73 36.09
CA TYR A 3 -4.05 7.88 35.08
C TYR A 3 -3.23 6.76 35.73
N ASP A 4 -3.38 5.53 35.22
CA ASP A 4 -2.73 4.31 35.73
C ASP A 4 -1.29 4.17 35.18
N ALA A 5 -0.33 3.93 36.07
CA ALA A 5 1.10 3.85 35.75
C ALA A 5 1.46 2.63 34.87
N SER A 6 0.63 1.58 34.92
CA SER A 6 0.76 0.33 34.16
C SER A 6 0.70 0.53 32.64
N ARG A 7 -0.18 1.42 32.16
CA ARG A 7 -0.37 1.74 30.73
C ARG A 7 0.86 2.45 30.15
N ARG A 8 1.44 3.40 30.89
CA ARG A 8 2.64 4.13 30.49
C ARG A 8 3.86 3.20 30.42
N GLU A 9 4.01 2.32 31.39
CA GLU A 9 5.11 1.33 31.42
C GLU A 9 4.98 0.29 30.29
N PHE A 10 3.76 -0.07 29.90
CA PHE A 10 3.48 -0.95 28.77
C PHE A 10 3.86 -0.34 27.42
N PHE A 11 3.41 0.88 27.11
CA PHE A 11 3.79 1.56 25.87
C PHE A 11 5.30 1.81 25.79
N GLN A 12 5.95 2.10 26.93
CA GLN A 12 7.41 2.14 27.00
C GLN A 12 8.02 0.79 26.63
N LYS A 13 7.56 -0.32 27.21
CA LYS A 13 8.15 -1.65 26.99
C LYS A 13 7.84 -2.26 25.62
N ILE A 14 6.66 -2.04 25.04
CA ILE A 14 6.38 -2.42 23.64
C ILE A 14 7.35 -1.70 22.72
N MET A 15 7.52 -0.40 22.90
CA MET A 15 8.32 0.41 22.00
C MET A 15 9.83 0.14 22.20
N LEU A 16 10.25 -0.11 23.45
CA LEU A 16 11.56 -0.64 23.80
C LEU A 16 11.81 -2.00 23.15
N ALA A 17 10.85 -2.93 23.14
CA ALA A 17 11.02 -4.30 22.65
C ALA A 17 10.82 -4.50 21.14
N SER A 18 10.02 -3.68 20.45
CA SER A 18 9.49 -4.03 19.12
C SER A 18 10.12 -3.32 17.91
N ALA A 19 10.87 -2.23 18.08
CA ALA A 19 11.35 -1.47 16.92
C ALA A 19 12.88 -1.44 16.80
N GLY A 20 13.61 -0.97 17.82
CA GLY A 20 15.07 -0.87 17.76
C GLY A 20 15.83 -2.14 18.15
N VAL A 21 15.21 -3.05 18.90
CA VAL A 21 15.87 -4.25 19.47
C VAL A 21 16.25 -5.25 18.39
N TYR A 22 15.48 -5.36 17.30
CA TYR A 22 15.82 -6.19 16.15
C TYR A 22 17.14 -5.80 15.46
N LEU A 23 17.62 -4.57 15.68
CA LEU A 23 18.91 -4.13 15.15
C LEU A 23 20.07 -4.60 16.02
N LEU A 24 19.87 -4.83 17.32
CA LEU A 24 20.95 -5.12 18.28
C LEU A 24 21.86 -6.28 17.86
N PRO A 25 21.39 -7.46 17.44
CA PRO A 25 22.29 -8.53 17.04
C PRO A 25 23.22 -8.17 15.86
N MET A 26 22.83 -7.21 15.00
CA MET A 26 23.73 -6.71 13.95
C MET A 26 24.90 -5.88 14.50
N PHE A 27 24.76 -5.27 15.67
CA PHE A 27 25.84 -4.56 16.37
C PHE A 27 26.74 -5.53 17.16
N GLN A 28 26.21 -6.68 17.60
CA GLN A 28 26.97 -7.70 18.34
C GLN A 28 28.01 -8.41 17.46
N ALA A 29 27.75 -8.52 16.16
CA ALA A 29 28.61 -9.21 15.19
C ALA A 29 29.86 -8.39 14.77
N CYS A 30 30.02 -7.16 15.26
CA CYS A 30 31.12 -6.27 14.89
C CYS A 30 32.03 -5.98 16.10
N ASP A 31 32.98 -6.88 16.42
CA ASP A 31 34.10 -6.54 17.32
C ASP A 31 35.29 -6.05 16.48
N SER A 32 35.28 -4.77 16.13
CA SER A 32 36.25 -4.16 15.20
C SER A 32 37.62 -3.88 15.82
N GLY A 33 37.81 -4.06 17.12
CA GLY A 33 39.02 -3.67 17.86
C GLY A 33 39.24 -2.14 17.96
N GLU A 34 38.73 -1.36 17.00
CA GLU A 34 38.66 0.11 17.03
C GLU A 34 37.34 0.58 17.64
N THR A 35 37.40 1.54 18.57
CA THR A 35 36.23 2.09 19.27
C THR A 35 36.16 3.60 19.09
N ILE A 36 34.97 4.12 18.80
CA ILE A 36 34.71 5.57 18.79
C ILE A 36 34.10 6.05 20.10
N THR A 37 34.29 7.33 20.41
CA THR A 37 33.53 8.02 21.46
C THR A 37 32.14 8.37 20.94
N ILE A 38 31.10 7.80 21.54
CA ILE A 38 29.71 8.05 21.17
C ILE A 38 29.14 9.13 22.10
N PRO A 39 28.68 10.28 21.57
CA PRO A 39 27.98 11.29 22.35
C PRO A 39 26.75 10.71 23.03
N GLU A 40 26.46 11.17 24.25
CA GLU A 40 25.26 10.76 24.96
C GLU A 40 24.00 11.28 24.25
N GLY A 41 23.06 10.39 23.95
CA GLY A 41 21.80 10.77 23.31
C GLY A 41 20.92 11.61 24.25
N THR A 42 19.96 12.31 23.66
CA THR A 42 19.07 13.25 24.34
C THR A 42 17.69 12.64 24.63
N GLY A 43 16.96 13.21 25.59
CA GLY A 43 15.57 12.82 25.86
C GLY A 43 15.39 11.58 26.72
N MET A 44 14.23 10.94 26.56
CA MET A 44 13.86 9.71 27.27
C MET A 44 14.23 8.47 26.46
N GLN A 45 14.35 7.32 27.12
CA GLN A 45 14.45 6.04 26.41
C GLN A 45 13.15 5.72 25.68
N PRO A 46 13.20 5.07 24.49
CA PRO A 46 14.39 4.55 23.78
C PRO A 46 15.10 5.56 22.86
N PHE A 47 14.57 6.77 22.69
CA PHE A 47 15.08 7.75 21.71
C PHE A 47 16.56 8.08 21.91
N LYS A 48 16.98 8.22 23.17
CA LYS A 48 18.38 8.40 23.54
C LYS A 48 19.29 7.32 22.95
N THR A 49 18.93 6.05 23.14
CA THR A 49 19.73 4.94 22.62
C THR A 49 19.70 4.88 21.09
N TRP A 50 18.59 5.21 20.46
CA TRP A 50 18.51 5.28 18.99
C TRP A 50 19.38 6.38 18.38
N GLU A 51 19.50 7.54 19.05
CA GLU A 51 20.46 8.59 18.66
C GLU A 51 21.91 8.09 18.75
N GLU A 52 22.27 7.41 19.84
CA GLU A 52 23.59 6.80 20.03
C GLU A 52 23.90 5.75 18.95
N MET A 53 22.93 4.86 18.64
CA MET A 53 23.06 3.83 17.61
C MET A 53 23.20 4.44 16.20
N ARG A 54 22.41 5.46 15.87
CA ARG A 54 22.50 6.17 14.59
C ARG A 54 23.86 6.86 14.43
N TYR A 55 24.38 7.46 15.50
CA TYR A 55 25.72 8.03 15.49
C TYR A 55 26.80 6.96 15.20
N ALA A 56 26.68 5.78 15.81
CA ALA A 56 27.58 4.67 15.53
C ALA A 56 27.50 4.17 14.08
N LEU A 57 26.29 4.00 13.53
CA LEU A 57 26.08 3.61 12.14
C LEU A 57 26.69 4.59 11.15
N SER A 58 26.74 5.89 11.50
CA SER A 58 27.42 6.88 10.67
C SER A 58 28.91 6.58 10.50
N HIS A 59 29.54 5.90 11.47
CA HIS A 59 30.96 5.54 11.43
C HIS A 59 31.23 4.16 10.79
N SER A 60 30.20 3.48 10.29
CA SER A 60 30.40 2.24 9.56
C SER A 60 31.19 2.46 8.28
N SER A 61 32.02 1.50 7.90
CA SER A 61 32.83 1.53 6.66
C SER A 61 31.97 1.57 5.39
N ASP A 62 30.75 1.05 5.44
CA ASP A 62 29.79 1.10 4.32
C ASP A 62 28.88 2.35 4.35
N ASN A 63 29.10 3.31 5.26
CA ASN A 63 28.34 4.58 5.30
C ASN A 63 29.08 5.69 4.54
N PHE A 64 29.04 5.64 3.22
CA PHE A 64 29.80 6.57 2.36
C PHE A 64 29.35 8.03 2.49
N LEU A 65 28.06 8.28 2.74
CA LEU A 65 27.52 9.63 2.95
C LEU A 65 28.16 10.28 4.19
N ALA A 66 28.08 9.61 5.34
CA ALA A 66 28.68 10.13 6.57
C ALA A 66 30.22 10.18 6.50
N LYS A 67 30.84 9.23 5.80
CA LYS A 67 32.30 9.24 5.58
C LYS A 67 32.75 10.43 4.73
N ARG A 68 32.02 10.74 3.64
CA ARG A 68 32.26 11.95 2.84
C ARG A 68 32.22 13.19 3.73
N ASP A 69 31.17 13.36 4.54
CA ASP A 69 31.02 14.54 5.40
C ASP A 69 32.17 14.68 6.41
N ARG A 70 32.60 13.57 7.03
CA ARG A 70 33.77 13.56 7.93
C ARG A 70 35.06 13.97 7.22
N LEU A 71 35.32 13.43 6.04
CA LEU A 71 36.54 13.74 5.28
C LEU A 71 36.57 15.21 4.83
N VAL A 72 35.43 15.76 4.43
CA VAL A 72 35.26 17.19 4.13
C VAL A 72 35.61 18.05 5.34
N GLN A 73 35.11 17.69 6.53
CA GLN A 73 35.41 18.41 7.78
C GLN A 73 36.90 18.34 8.17
N GLN A 74 37.57 17.21 7.88
CA GLN A 74 39.00 17.03 8.14
C GLN A 74 39.91 17.82 7.19
N LYS A 75 39.39 18.26 6.03
CA LYS A 75 40.13 19.03 5.02
C LYS A 75 41.43 18.36 4.54
N ASP A 76 41.42 17.04 4.38
CA ASP A 76 42.52 16.25 3.81
C ASP A 76 42.21 15.80 2.36
N PRO A 77 42.72 16.49 1.32
CA PRO A 77 42.49 16.14 -0.07
C PRO A 77 42.94 14.72 -0.45
N LYS A 78 44.01 14.21 0.19
CA LYS A 78 44.51 12.87 -0.11
C LYS A 78 43.54 11.82 0.42
N ALA A 79 43.03 11.99 1.64
CA ALA A 79 42.04 11.09 2.20
C ALA A 79 40.71 11.11 1.41
N MET A 80 40.26 12.28 0.94
CA MET A 80 39.08 12.39 0.06
C MET A 80 39.30 11.66 -1.28
N PHE A 81 40.49 11.82 -1.86
CA PHE A 81 40.88 11.14 -3.10
C PHE A 81 40.90 9.62 -2.95
N ASP A 82 41.59 9.12 -1.92
CA ASP A 82 41.71 7.69 -1.64
C ASP A 82 40.31 7.07 -1.42
N PHE A 83 39.45 7.76 -0.66
CA PHE A 83 38.05 7.35 -0.46
C PHE A 83 37.26 7.20 -1.78
N VAL A 84 37.23 8.25 -2.62
CA VAL A 84 36.44 8.22 -3.87
C VAL A 84 37.02 7.21 -4.87
N ARG A 85 38.35 7.10 -4.96
CA ARG A 85 39.00 6.21 -5.91
C ARG A 85 38.89 4.75 -5.49
N GLU A 86 39.24 4.45 -4.24
CA GLU A 86 39.40 3.08 -3.77
C GLU A 86 38.13 2.48 -3.19
N GLU A 87 37.22 3.25 -2.60
CA GLU A 87 36.09 2.68 -1.85
C GLU A 87 34.77 2.69 -2.61
N LEU A 88 34.54 3.67 -3.49
CA LEU A 88 33.38 3.65 -4.37
C LEU A 88 33.61 2.65 -5.51
N LEU A 89 32.68 1.73 -5.74
CA LEU A 89 32.73 0.81 -6.86
C LEU A 89 32.57 1.54 -8.19
N LEU A 90 33.41 1.20 -9.16
CA LEU A 90 33.38 1.79 -10.48
C LEU A 90 32.45 0.99 -11.39
N LEU A 91 31.42 1.66 -11.92
CA LEU A 91 30.48 1.06 -12.87
C LEU A 91 30.43 1.83 -14.19
N PRO A 92 30.15 1.18 -15.32
CA PRO A 92 29.96 1.87 -16.58
C PRO A 92 28.56 2.47 -16.65
N SER A 93 28.39 3.50 -17.48
CA SER A 93 27.08 4.14 -17.69
C SER A 93 26.24 3.49 -18.80
N ASP A 94 26.81 2.54 -19.56
CA ASP A 94 26.12 1.89 -20.68
C ASP A 94 26.61 0.45 -20.92
N ASN A 95 25.89 -0.28 -21.78
CA ASN A 95 26.20 -1.68 -22.10
C ASN A 95 27.37 -1.87 -23.07
N GLN A 96 28.05 -0.78 -23.44
CA GLN A 96 29.28 -0.77 -24.23
C GLN A 96 30.48 -0.39 -23.36
N TYR A 97 30.40 -0.70 -22.07
CA TYR A 97 31.48 -0.53 -21.08
C TYR A 97 31.83 0.95 -20.90
N LEU A 98 33.06 1.35 -21.23
CA LEU A 98 33.63 2.66 -20.91
C LEU A 98 33.60 3.61 -22.13
N ARG A 99 32.62 3.41 -23.04
CA ARG A 99 32.43 4.26 -24.22
C ARG A 99 32.13 5.72 -23.85
N ARG A 100 31.37 5.94 -22.77
CA ARG A 100 30.90 7.26 -22.33
C ARG A 100 31.61 7.76 -21.06
N ILE A 101 32.84 7.31 -20.83
CA ILE A 101 33.56 7.54 -19.56
C ILE A 101 33.59 9.00 -19.09
N GLY A 102 33.69 9.97 -20.02
CA GLY A 102 33.81 11.39 -19.70
C GLY A 102 32.51 12.12 -19.37
N TYR A 103 31.34 11.52 -19.60
CA TYR A 103 30.04 12.22 -19.45
C TYR A 103 28.87 11.32 -19.05
N GLY A 104 29.04 10.01 -19.02
CA GLY A 104 27.98 9.07 -18.70
C GLY A 104 27.67 9.04 -17.20
N THR A 105 26.39 9.15 -16.87
CA THR A 105 25.85 9.08 -15.51
C THR A 105 24.88 7.91 -15.38
N MET A 106 24.58 7.48 -14.15
CA MET A 106 23.70 6.34 -13.88
C MET A 106 22.87 6.52 -12.62
N TYR A 107 23.52 6.96 -11.54
CA TYR A 107 22.95 7.04 -10.21
C TYR A 107 22.68 8.49 -9.81
N GLY A 108 23.56 9.41 -10.19
CA GLY A 108 23.67 10.70 -9.54
C GLY A 108 24.71 10.69 -8.43
N ILE A 109 25.09 11.88 -7.95
CA ILE A 109 26.15 12.05 -6.93
C ILE A 109 25.68 11.49 -5.58
N GLU A 110 24.47 11.86 -5.15
CA GLU A 110 23.90 11.45 -3.87
C GLU A 110 23.64 9.94 -3.83
N GLN A 111 23.00 9.41 -4.87
CA GLN A 111 22.74 7.98 -4.95
C GLN A 111 24.02 7.15 -5.06
N GLY A 112 25.04 7.67 -5.75
CA GLY A 112 26.31 6.98 -5.86
C GLY A 112 26.99 6.80 -4.49
N LEU A 113 26.84 7.78 -3.59
CA LEU A 113 27.25 7.64 -2.19
C LEU A 113 26.29 6.71 -1.42
N ARG A 114 24.98 6.78 -1.68
CA ARG A 114 23.99 5.91 -1.01
C ARG A 114 24.26 4.42 -1.20
N CYS A 115 24.62 4.00 -2.43
CA CYS A 115 24.89 2.59 -2.74
C CYS A 115 26.38 2.23 -2.82
N GLY A 116 27.27 3.21 -2.73
CA GLY A 116 28.72 2.99 -2.87
C GLY A 116 29.18 2.68 -4.28
N MET A 117 28.42 3.07 -5.31
CA MET A 117 28.72 2.77 -6.70
C MET A 117 28.58 4.01 -7.57
N ALA A 118 29.55 4.29 -8.42
CA ALA A 118 29.56 5.49 -9.24
C ALA A 118 30.20 5.24 -10.62
N THR A 119 29.75 6.00 -11.61
CA THR A 119 30.47 6.08 -12.89
C THR A 119 31.77 6.87 -12.72
N PRO A 120 32.73 6.74 -13.66
CA PRO A 120 33.96 7.54 -13.62
C PRO A 120 33.68 9.05 -13.61
N ARG A 121 32.61 9.49 -14.30
CA ARG A 121 32.18 10.88 -14.28
C ARG A 121 31.62 11.29 -12.91
N GLU A 122 30.76 10.47 -12.32
CA GLU A 122 30.18 10.71 -10.98
C GLU A 122 31.26 10.74 -9.90
N LYS A 123 32.25 9.83 -9.93
CA LYS A 123 33.40 9.87 -9.02
C LYS A 123 34.14 11.20 -9.07
N ALA A 124 34.42 11.72 -10.27
CA ALA A 124 35.10 13.01 -10.42
C ALA A 124 34.27 14.16 -9.84
N GLU A 125 32.96 14.13 -9.99
CA GLU A 125 32.07 15.16 -9.46
C GLU A 125 31.91 15.05 -7.93
N ILE A 126 31.83 13.85 -7.38
CA ILE A 126 31.84 13.60 -5.93
C ILE A 126 33.13 14.19 -5.32
N LEU A 127 34.30 13.84 -5.86
CA LEU A 127 35.58 14.35 -5.32
C LEU A 127 35.69 15.87 -5.49
N LYS A 128 35.29 16.43 -6.64
CA LYS A 128 35.28 17.88 -6.86
C LYS A 128 34.43 18.57 -5.79
N ASN A 129 33.20 18.10 -5.56
CA ASN A 129 32.31 18.69 -4.56
C ASN A 129 32.90 18.58 -3.15
N MET A 130 33.50 17.44 -2.79
CA MET A 130 34.18 17.28 -1.50
C MET A 130 35.31 18.29 -1.29
N LEU A 131 36.13 18.53 -2.32
CA LEU A 131 37.22 19.50 -2.27
C LEU A 131 36.69 20.94 -2.15
N ILE A 132 35.64 21.28 -2.89
CA ILE A 132 34.98 22.59 -2.81
C ILE A 132 34.41 22.82 -1.40
N ASP A 133 33.66 21.84 -0.87
CA ASP A 133 33.06 21.91 0.46
C ASP A 133 34.13 22.02 1.57
N ALA A 134 35.31 21.45 1.35
CA ALA A 134 36.46 21.58 2.26
C ALA A 134 37.21 22.92 2.14
N GLY A 135 36.87 23.75 1.14
CA GLY A 135 37.41 25.08 0.90
C GLY A 135 38.51 25.18 -0.15
N PHE A 136 38.67 24.17 -1.00
CA PHE A 136 39.63 24.19 -2.12
C PHE A 136 38.96 24.67 -3.42
N GLU A 137 39.71 25.40 -4.25
CA GLU A 137 39.29 25.68 -5.63
C GLU A 137 39.54 24.41 -6.47
N ALA A 138 38.48 23.72 -6.88
CA ALA A 138 38.56 22.46 -7.63
C ALA A 138 37.67 22.45 -8.87
N ARG A 139 38.11 21.72 -9.91
CA ARG A 139 37.41 21.53 -11.19
C ARG A 139 37.60 20.12 -11.71
N THR A 140 36.61 19.59 -12.42
CA THR A 140 36.79 18.30 -13.11
C THR A 140 37.57 18.47 -14.40
N VAL A 141 38.52 17.57 -14.62
CA VAL A 141 39.38 17.56 -15.80
C VAL A 141 39.29 16.23 -16.52
N ARG A 142 39.73 16.21 -17.78
CA ARG A 142 39.91 14.99 -18.57
C ARG A 142 41.36 14.81 -18.99
N GLU A 143 41.75 13.55 -18.99
CA GLU A 143 43.03 13.07 -19.48
C GLU A 143 42.87 12.27 -20.77
N HIS A 144 43.93 12.30 -21.57
CA HIS A 144 44.11 11.35 -22.66
C HIS A 144 45.08 10.25 -22.20
N ILE A 145 44.59 9.02 -22.02
CA ILE A 145 45.40 7.90 -21.52
C ILE A 145 45.26 6.68 -22.43
N ALA A 146 46.36 6.22 -23.02
CA ALA A 146 46.34 5.01 -23.83
C ALA A 146 46.49 3.77 -22.92
N LEU A 147 45.35 3.21 -22.47
CA LEU A 147 45.30 1.93 -21.77
C LEU A 147 44.88 0.81 -22.73
N ASP A 148 45.48 -0.37 -22.56
CA ASP A 148 45.03 -1.56 -23.27
C ASP A 148 43.69 -2.08 -22.70
N LYS A 149 43.03 -2.94 -23.50
CA LYS A 149 41.71 -3.49 -23.18
C LYS A 149 41.72 -4.33 -21.90
N GLU A 150 42.76 -5.13 -21.67
CA GLU A 150 42.79 -6.04 -20.53
C GLU A 150 43.07 -5.29 -19.23
N LYS A 151 43.90 -4.23 -19.27
CA LYS A 151 44.08 -3.34 -18.13
C LYS A 151 42.80 -2.58 -17.77
N ALA A 152 42.09 -2.05 -18.76
CA ALA A 152 40.81 -1.39 -18.52
C ALA A 152 39.74 -2.34 -17.94
N LYS A 153 39.76 -3.62 -18.34
CA LYS A 153 38.91 -4.66 -17.74
C LYS A 153 39.34 -5.00 -16.31
N GLU A 154 40.64 -5.13 -16.05
CA GLU A 154 41.16 -5.38 -14.70
C GLU A 154 40.66 -4.32 -13.70
N ILE A 155 40.66 -3.06 -14.13
CA ILE A 155 40.12 -1.93 -13.33
C ILE A 155 38.61 -2.07 -13.12
N LEU A 156 37.85 -2.36 -14.18
CA LEU A 156 36.39 -2.44 -14.13
C LEU A 156 35.87 -3.63 -13.29
N PHE A 157 36.53 -4.78 -13.39
CA PHE A 157 36.14 -6.03 -12.70
C PHE A 157 36.93 -6.23 -11.40
N ARG A 158 37.47 -5.16 -10.82
CA ARG A 158 38.11 -5.21 -9.51
C ARG A 158 37.05 -5.39 -8.44
N LYS A 159 37.14 -6.49 -7.66
CA LYS A 159 36.31 -6.69 -6.48
C LYS A 159 36.64 -5.64 -5.42
N ASN A 160 35.61 -4.99 -4.89
CA ASN A 160 35.73 -4.10 -3.75
C ASN A 160 34.37 -4.00 -3.03
N GLU A 161 34.25 -4.61 -1.86
CA GLU A 161 33.02 -4.55 -1.07
C GLU A 161 33.39 -4.08 0.34
N PRO A 162 33.18 -2.79 0.64
CA PRO A 162 33.27 -2.29 2.00
C PRO A 162 32.30 -3.09 2.88
N THR A 163 32.84 -3.71 3.93
CA THR A 163 32.02 -4.52 4.83
C THR A 163 31.23 -3.61 5.76
N PHE A 164 30.02 -4.02 6.10
CA PHE A 164 29.30 -3.42 7.22
C PHE A 164 30.07 -3.74 8.50
N SER A 165 30.53 -2.72 9.22
CA SER A 165 31.33 -2.86 10.43
C SER A 165 31.12 -1.64 11.30
N ILE A 166 30.67 -1.83 12.54
CA ILE A 166 30.38 -0.72 13.45
C ILE A 166 31.45 -0.65 14.54
N PRO A 167 32.13 0.50 14.74
CA PRO A 167 33.22 0.64 15.71
C PRO A 167 32.74 0.81 17.17
N VAL A 168 32.01 -0.18 17.68
CA VAL A 168 31.36 -0.16 18.99
C VAL A 168 31.92 -1.24 19.91
N SER A 169 32.27 -0.86 21.14
CA SER A 169 32.71 -1.85 22.15
C SER A 169 31.56 -2.73 22.66
N SER A 170 31.85 -3.96 23.08
CA SER A 170 30.85 -4.83 23.69
C SER A 170 30.22 -4.23 24.97
N ASN A 171 30.93 -3.34 25.67
CA ASN A 171 30.39 -2.61 26.82
C ASN A 171 29.28 -1.64 26.41
N GLN A 172 29.52 -0.87 25.35
CA GLN A 172 28.54 0.07 24.82
C GLN A 172 27.33 -0.67 24.24
N TYR A 173 27.56 -1.81 23.58
CA TYR A 173 26.50 -2.71 23.14
C TYR A 173 25.62 -3.20 24.30
N ARG A 174 26.23 -3.73 25.37
CA ARG A 174 25.50 -4.14 26.59
C ARG A 174 24.73 -3.00 27.25
N LYS A 175 25.28 -1.78 27.21
CA LYS A 175 24.58 -0.57 27.70
C LYS A 175 23.30 -0.33 26.89
N TRP A 176 23.35 -0.46 25.57
CA TRP A 176 22.16 -0.33 24.71
C TRP A 176 21.16 -1.45 24.93
N GLN A 177 21.60 -2.71 25.02
CA GLN A 177 20.71 -3.84 25.34
C GLN A 177 19.94 -3.58 26.64
N LYS A 178 20.66 -3.22 27.72
CA LYS A 178 20.04 -2.90 29.01
C LYS A 178 19.08 -1.70 28.92
N ALA A 179 19.45 -0.66 28.18
CA ALA A 179 18.63 0.53 28.01
C ALA A 179 17.35 0.27 27.22
N LEU A 180 17.41 -0.62 26.23
CA LEU A 180 16.27 -1.05 25.43
C LEU A 180 15.49 -2.22 26.06
N GLY A 181 15.92 -2.72 27.23
CA GLY A 181 15.27 -3.85 27.88
C GLY A 181 15.35 -5.16 27.11
N ALA A 182 16.36 -5.32 26.24
CA ALA A 182 16.57 -6.51 25.42
C ALA A 182 17.37 -7.60 26.17
N ASP A 183 16.95 -8.85 26.06
CA ASP A 183 17.72 -10.03 26.49
C ASP A 183 18.77 -10.45 25.43
N GLU A 184 19.80 -11.21 25.82
CA GLU A 184 20.85 -11.72 24.92
C GLU A 184 20.30 -12.59 23.77
N ASN A 185 19.09 -13.15 23.94
CA ASN A 185 18.41 -13.99 22.94
C ASN A 185 17.35 -13.23 22.10
N GLN A 186 17.08 -11.94 22.38
CA GLN A 186 16.08 -11.16 21.66
C GLN A 186 16.65 -10.52 20.40
N GLY A 187 15.90 -10.61 19.29
CA GLY A 187 16.24 -10.01 18.00
C GLY A 187 16.89 -10.94 16.97
N ASN A 188 16.75 -12.27 17.07
CA ASN A 188 17.42 -13.23 16.15
C ASN A 188 17.32 -12.87 14.66
N PHE A 189 18.45 -12.48 14.06
CA PHE A 189 18.62 -12.44 12.60
C PHE A 189 18.99 -13.83 12.11
N LYS A 190 18.18 -14.41 11.24
CA LYS A 190 18.53 -15.68 10.58
C LYS A 190 19.21 -15.35 9.25
N PRO A 191 20.55 -15.38 9.17
CA PRO A 191 21.25 -15.12 7.91
C PRO A 191 20.75 -16.09 6.84
N MET A 192 20.84 -15.67 5.58
CA MET A 192 20.70 -16.55 4.44
C MET A 192 22.11 -16.97 4.00
N PRO A 193 22.69 -18.04 4.60
CA PRO A 193 23.96 -18.55 4.13
C PRO A 193 23.82 -18.94 2.65
N ASP A 194 24.88 -18.74 1.89
CA ASP A 194 25.00 -19.22 0.51
C ASP A 194 23.96 -18.68 -0.50
N VAL A 195 23.32 -17.52 -0.23
CA VAL A 195 22.34 -16.90 -1.16
C VAL A 195 22.86 -16.76 -2.59
N VAL A 196 24.16 -16.47 -2.77
CA VAL A 196 24.81 -16.39 -4.08
C VAL A 196 24.85 -17.75 -4.77
N ALA A 197 25.15 -18.83 -4.04
CA ALA A 197 25.21 -20.17 -4.60
C ALA A 197 23.81 -20.70 -4.92
N GLU A 198 22.83 -20.49 -4.03
CA GLU A 198 21.43 -20.84 -4.27
C GLU A 198 20.85 -20.08 -5.48
N ALA A 199 21.14 -18.78 -5.60
CA ALA A 199 20.71 -17.97 -6.73
C ALA A 199 21.31 -18.47 -8.05
N LYS A 200 22.60 -18.85 -8.05
CA LYS A 200 23.25 -19.48 -9.20
C LYS A 200 22.60 -20.82 -9.57
N ALA A 201 22.33 -21.66 -8.58
CA ALA A 201 21.70 -22.97 -8.78
C ALA A 201 20.29 -22.82 -9.38
N LEU A 202 19.46 -21.94 -8.81
CA LEU A 202 18.12 -21.65 -9.33
C LEU A 202 18.17 -21.18 -10.79
N ALA A 203 18.97 -20.17 -11.10
CA ALA A 203 19.07 -19.64 -12.46
C ALA A 203 19.59 -20.67 -13.46
N ASN A 204 20.58 -21.50 -13.08
CA ASN A 204 21.10 -22.56 -13.94
C ASN A 204 20.03 -23.63 -14.19
N ASN A 205 19.36 -24.12 -13.14
CA ASN A 205 18.31 -25.13 -13.27
C ASN A 205 17.20 -24.70 -14.23
N LEU A 206 16.85 -23.42 -14.28
CA LEU A 206 15.89 -22.89 -15.23
C LEU A 206 16.49 -22.74 -16.65
N LEU A 207 17.64 -22.09 -16.78
CA LEU A 207 18.22 -21.80 -18.10
C LEU A 207 18.74 -23.04 -18.82
N ASP A 208 19.10 -24.10 -18.09
CA ASP A 208 19.57 -25.35 -18.67
C ASP A 208 18.43 -26.16 -19.34
N THR A 209 17.16 -25.86 -19.03
CA THR A 209 16.02 -26.42 -19.78
C THR A 209 15.72 -25.65 -21.08
N THR A 210 16.55 -24.66 -21.44
CA THR A 210 16.33 -23.82 -22.63
C THR A 210 17.48 -23.92 -23.63
N GLU A 211 17.14 -24.01 -24.92
CA GLU A 211 18.14 -23.94 -25.99
C GLU A 211 18.79 -22.54 -26.11
N PRO A 212 20.05 -22.43 -26.54
CA PRO A 212 20.76 -21.15 -26.71
C PRO A 212 20.01 -20.13 -27.56
N GLN A 213 19.29 -20.59 -28.60
CA GLN A 213 18.50 -19.75 -29.50
C GLN A 213 17.38 -18.97 -28.78
N HIS A 214 16.80 -19.52 -27.72
CA HIS A 214 15.78 -18.83 -26.92
C HIS A 214 16.41 -17.73 -26.05
N ARG A 215 17.63 -17.97 -25.56
CA ARG A 215 18.32 -17.09 -24.63
C ARG A 215 19.04 -15.92 -25.30
N LYS A 216 19.18 -15.87 -26.63
CA LYS A 216 19.93 -14.81 -27.34
C LYS A 216 21.38 -14.62 -26.83
N GLU A 217 21.96 -15.64 -26.22
CA GLU A 217 23.30 -15.61 -25.59
C GLU A 217 24.44 -15.33 -26.57
N ASP A 218 24.17 -15.39 -27.88
CA ASP A 218 25.16 -15.29 -28.97
C ASP A 218 25.62 -13.86 -29.30
N ARG A 219 24.94 -12.81 -28.81
CA ARG A 219 25.37 -11.42 -29.09
C ARG A 219 26.48 -11.01 -28.13
N GLU A 220 27.73 -11.15 -28.59
CA GLU A 220 28.91 -10.66 -27.87
C GLU A 220 28.87 -9.13 -27.73
N SER A 221 28.97 -8.65 -26.48
CA SER A 221 29.05 -7.23 -26.17
C SER A 221 30.44 -6.70 -26.51
N LYS A 222 30.52 -5.80 -27.50
CA LYS A 222 31.78 -5.15 -27.88
C LYS A 222 32.29 -4.25 -26.75
N PHE A 223 33.53 -4.49 -26.33
CA PHE A 223 34.23 -3.66 -25.36
C PHE A 223 34.71 -2.35 -26.00
N TYR A 224 34.38 -1.22 -25.39
CA TYR A 224 34.90 0.09 -25.77
C TYR A 224 35.49 0.81 -24.55
N PHE A 225 36.62 1.48 -24.76
CA PHE A 225 37.24 2.38 -23.80
C PHE A 225 37.55 3.71 -24.49
N SER A 226 36.89 4.80 -24.03
CA SER A 226 37.14 6.14 -24.57
C SER A 226 38.36 6.77 -23.91
N ASN A 227 39.52 6.50 -24.48
CA ASN A 227 40.82 6.94 -23.96
C ASN A 227 41.06 8.47 -23.95
N ARG A 228 40.19 9.29 -24.54
CA ARG A 228 40.39 10.76 -24.68
C ARG A 228 39.75 11.61 -23.60
N ASN A 229 38.86 11.02 -22.81
CA ASN A 229 38.01 11.77 -21.88
C ASN A 229 37.98 11.12 -20.50
N VAL A 230 39.10 10.55 -20.04
CA VAL A 230 39.12 9.87 -18.74
C VAL A 230 39.03 10.93 -17.63
N PRO A 231 37.99 10.88 -16.76
CA PRO A 231 37.78 11.91 -15.76
C PRO A 231 38.83 11.89 -14.65
N GLY A 232 39.19 13.07 -14.18
CA GLY A 232 39.94 13.33 -12.97
C GLY A 232 39.51 14.66 -12.36
N VAL A 233 40.21 15.09 -11.32
CA VAL A 233 39.97 16.37 -10.64
C VAL A 233 41.28 17.16 -10.56
N ALA A 234 41.22 18.46 -10.82
CA ALA A 234 42.31 19.38 -10.54
C ALA A 234 41.88 20.31 -9.41
N PHE A 235 42.78 20.60 -8.47
CA PHE A 235 42.53 21.62 -7.45
C PHE A 235 43.79 22.43 -7.15
N LYS A 236 43.63 23.63 -6.60
CA LYS A 236 44.75 24.50 -6.24
C LYS A 236 45.24 24.21 -4.82
N GLN A 237 46.56 24.02 -4.68
CA GLN A 237 47.25 23.95 -3.40
C GLN A 237 48.52 24.80 -3.46
N LYS A 238 48.63 25.83 -2.62
CA LYS A 238 49.78 26.76 -2.59
C LYS A 238 50.09 27.36 -3.98
N GLU A 239 49.05 27.83 -4.70
CA GLU A 239 49.12 28.36 -6.07
C GLU A 239 49.56 27.38 -7.17
N GLN A 240 49.73 26.09 -6.86
CA GLN A 240 50.01 25.03 -7.84
C GLN A 240 48.77 24.18 -8.09
N GLU A 241 48.59 23.76 -9.35
CA GLU A 241 47.55 22.78 -9.69
C GLU A 241 48.03 21.36 -9.32
N VAL A 242 47.20 20.65 -8.56
CA VAL A 242 47.39 19.24 -8.22
C VAL A 242 46.33 18.44 -8.99
N TYR A 243 46.75 17.40 -9.70
CA TYR A 243 45.86 16.56 -10.52
C TYR A 243 45.60 15.21 -9.83
N LEU A 244 44.34 14.78 -9.83
CA LEU A 244 43.88 13.59 -9.13
C LEU A 244 43.24 12.62 -10.13
N HIS A 245 43.95 11.52 -10.41
CA HIS A 245 43.52 10.48 -11.33
C HIS A 245 42.63 9.44 -10.65
N LEU A 246 41.37 9.31 -11.08
CA LEU A 246 40.35 8.50 -10.41
C LEU A 246 40.07 7.14 -11.04
N PHE A 247 40.59 6.88 -12.25
CA PHE A 247 40.24 5.67 -13.01
C PHE A 247 41.18 4.50 -12.70
N ASP A 248 42.48 4.68 -12.87
CA ASP A 248 43.51 3.68 -12.58
C ASP A 248 44.04 3.83 -11.14
N PRO A 249 43.81 2.85 -10.25
CA PRO A 249 44.24 2.92 -8.85
C PRO A 249 45.76 2.87 -8.67
N SER A 250 46.53 2.48 -9.70
CA SER A 250 48.00 2.42 -9.62
C SER A 250 48.68 3.79 -9.74
N VAL A 251 47.93 4.84 -10.13
CA VAL A 251 48.48 6.20 -10.26
C VAL A 251 48.69 6.82 -8.87
N GLU A 252 49.83 7.47 -8.63
CA GLU A 252 50.10 8.12 -7.35
C GLU A 252 49.26 9.41 -7.15
N TYR A 253 49.03 9.78 -5.89
CA TYR A 253 48.32 11.02 -5.54
C TYR A 253 49.04 12.24 -6.13
N GLY A 254 48.26 13.16 -6.70
CA GLY A 254 48.76 14.42 -7.25
C GLY A 254 49.39 14.32 -8.64
N MET A 255 49.36 13.14 -9.26
CA MET A 255 49.95 12.87 -10.56
C MET A 255 48.89 12.61 -11.64
N LEU A 256 49.19 13.05 -12.86
CA LEU A 256 48.49 12.58 -14.06
C LEU A 256 48.90 11.13 -14.37
N HIS A 257 48.08 10.43 -15.13
CA HIS A 257 48.36 9.05 -15.50
C HIS A 257 49.69 8.94 -16.31
N PRO A 258 50.58 7.96 -16.05
CA PRO A 258 51.85 7.83 -16.78
C PRO A 258 51.71 7.69 -18.30
N ALA A 259 50.65 7.02 -18.76
CA ALA A 259 50.30 6.91 -20.19
C ALA A 259 49.71 8.20 -20.82
N ASN A 260 49.66 9.31 -20.08
CA ASN A 260 49.35 10.64 -20.62
C ASN A 260 50.64 11.28 -21.17
N GLU A 261 51.00 10.94 -22.41
CA GLU A 261 52.24 11.40 -23.05
C GLU A 261 52.37 12.94 -23.11
N ALA A 262 51.24 13.63 -23.23
CA ALA A 262 51.21 15.08 -23.33
C ALA A 262 51.40 15.79 -21.97
N GLN A 263 51.27 15.05 -20.84
CA GLN A 263 51.27 15.59 -19.48
C GLN A 263 50.33 16.80 -19.33
N LYS A 264 49.15 16.70 -19.96
CA LYS A 264 48.14 17.76 -20.01
C LYS A 264 46.79 17.22 -19.55
N ALA A 265 46.03 18.08 -18.90
CA ALA A 265 44.62 17.89 -18.59
C ALA A 265 43.80 19.05 -19.16
N TYR A 266 42.55 18.78 -19.53
CA TYR A 266 41.64 19.77 -20.08
C TYR A 266 40.37 19.81 -19.24
N ASP A 267 39.70 20.96 -19.20
CA ASP A 267 38.39 21.03 -18.56
C ASP A 267 37.41 20.02 -19.16
N LEU A 268 36.71 19.33 -18.27
CA LEU A 268 35.51 18.59 -18.64
C LEU A 268 34.33 19.55 -18.79
N LYS A 269 33.39 19.19 -19.66
CA LYS A 269 32.13 19.91 -19.77
C LYS A 269 31.36 19.82 -18.47
N GLU A 270 30.49 20.80 -18.25
CA GLU A 270 29.57 20.84 -17.11
C GLU A 270 28.85 19.50 -16.89
N PHE A 271 28.74 19.10 -15.63
CA PHE A 271 28.03 17.90 -15.24
C PHE A 271 26.53 18.11 -15.42
N LYS A 272 25.88 17.15 -16.08
CA LYS A 272 24.43 17.10 -16.18
C LYS A 272 23.96 15.76 -15.69
N GLU A 273 23.15 15.78 -14.64
CA GLU A 273 22.46 14.60 -14.16
C GLU A 273 21.26 14.31 -15.05
N ASP A 274 21.15 13.08 -15.53
CA ASP A 274 20.01 12.65 -16.34
C ASP A 274 18.90 12.19 -15.40
N ASP A 275 17.77 12.89 -15.44
CA ASP A 275 16.59 12.61 -14.63
C ASP A 275 15.37 12.30 -15.51
N PHE A 276 14.37 11.63 -14.95
CA PHE A 276 13.18 11.20 -15.67
C PHE A 276 11.95 11.12 -14.76
N ASP A 277 10.78 11.19 -15.37
CA ASP A 277 9.51 11.21 -14.63
C ASP A 277 9.10 9.80 -14.17
N VAL A 278 8.54 9.71 -12.96
CA VAL A 278 7.83 8.56 -12.43
C VAL A 278 6.39 8.97 -12.18
N SER A 279 5.46 8.39 -12.96
CA SER A 279 4.03 8.70 -12.85
C SER A 279 3.28 7.53 -12.23
N LEU A 280 2.39 7.85 -11.29
CA LEU A 280 1.47 6.92 -10.62
C LEU A 280 0.04 7.35 -10.92
N SER A 281 -0.84 6.39 -11.18
CA SER A 281 -2.27 6.62 -11.39
C SER A 281 -3.08 5.52 -10.73
N ILE A 282 -4.08 5.92 -9.94
CA ILE A 282 -5.02 5.03 -9.26
C ILE A 282 -6.33 5.07 -9.99
N LYS A 283 -6.80 3.89 -10.40
CA LYS A 283 -8.00 3.75 -11.21
C LYS A 283 -8.97 2.79 -10.58
N THR A 284 -10.23 3.05 -10.81
CA THR A 284 -11.35 2.23 -10.36
C THR A 284 -12.22 1.82 -11.54
N THR A 285 -12.89 0.68 -11.41
CA THR A 285 -14.01 0.32 -12.28
C THR A 285 -15.18 -0.10 -11.44
N ASN A 286 -16.39 0.20 -11.89
CA ASN A 286 -17.62 -0.11 -11.17
C ASN A 286 -18.39 -1.27 -11.81
N SER A 287 -19.27 -1.89 -11.04
CA SER A 287 -20.07 -3.05 -11.47
C SER A 287 -21.01 -2.77 -12.66
N PHE A 288 -21.33 -1.50 -12.90
CA PHE A 288 -22.29 -1.08 -13.93
C PHE A 288 -21.62 -0.94 -15.28
N ASP A 289 -20.43 -0.34 -15.31
CA ASP A 289 -19.59 -0.14 -16.47
C ASP A 289 -18.15 -0.65 -16.23
N MET A 290 -18.00 -1.97 -16.27
CA MET A 290 -16.71 -2.66 -16.07
C MET A 290 -15.70 -2.43 -17.21
N ARG A 291 -16.12 -1.76 -18.29
CA ARG A 291 -15.28 -1.50 -19.46
C ARG A 291 -14.54 -0.18 -19.32
N GLU A 292 -15.15 0.78 -18.65
CA GLU A 292 -14.56 2.08 -18.36
C GLU A 292 -13.78 2.05 -17.03
N GLU A 293 -12.65 2.77 -17.03
CA GLU A 293 -11.82 2.97 -15.85
C GLU A 293 -11.81 4.45 -15.51
N THR A 294 -12.10 4.78 -14.26
CA THR A 294 -12.06 6.15 -13.76
C THR A 294 -10.79 6.37 -12.96
N GLU A 295 -9.97 7.34 -13.35
CA GLU A 295 -8.83 7.80 -12.56
C GLU A 295 -9.33 8.61 -11.36
N ILE A 296 -8.93 8.21 -10.16
CA ILE A 296 -9.33 8.85 -8.89
C ILE A 296 -8.20 9.65 -8.25
N LEU A 297 -6.95 9.36 -8.62
CA LEU A 297 -5.77 10.10 -8.19
C LEU A 297 -4.60 9.83 -9.15
N SER A 298 -3.82 10.85 -9.47
CA SER A 298 -2.55 10.69 -10.17
C SER A 298 -1.48 11.63 -9.60
N ALA A 299 -0.23 11.20 -9.69
CA ALA A 299 0.93 11.94 -9.21
C ALA A 299 2.12 11.70 -10.15
N THR A 300 2.97 12.71 -10.34
CA THR A 300 4.21 12.58 -11.11
C THR A 300 5.36 13.23 -10.36
N TYR A 301 6.45 12.49 -10.24
CA TYR A 301 7.67 12.87 -9.54
C TYR A 301 8.86 12.77 -10.47
N LYS A 302 9.96 13.46 -10.13
CA LYS A 302 11.27 13.15 -10.68
C LYS A 302 11.87 11.92 -10.00
N ALA A 303 12.69 11.16 -10.73
CA ALA A 303 13.37 10.01 -10.16
C ALA A 303 14.30 10.43 -9.01
N SER A 304 14.95 11.59 -9.13
CA SER A 304 15.78 12.17 -8.08
C SER A 304 15.02 12.48 -6.78
N GLU A 305 13.71 12.72 -6.83
CA GLU A 305 12.87 12.96 -5.64
C GLU A 305 12.45 11.67 -4.95
N LEU A 306 12.43 10.55 -5.68
CA LEU A 306 11.93 9.28 -5.16
C LEU A 306 13.04 8.33 -4.71
N VAL A 307 14.20 8.34 -5.37
CA VAL A 307 15.27 7.40 -5.07
C VAL A 307 15.75 7.56 -3.62
N GLY A 308 15.69 6.48 -2.83
CA GLY A 308 15.97 6.48 -1.40
C GLY A 308 14.77 6.80 -0.50
N ASN A 309 13.67 7.26 -1.10
CA ASN A 309 12.44 7.65 -0.42
C ASN A 309 11.31 6.64 -0.65
N GLN A 310 10.20 6.86 0.06
CA GLN A 310 8.99 6.05 -0.07
C GLN A 310 7.78 6.92 -0.44
N LEU A 311 6.81 6.33 -1.13
CA LEU A 311 5.47 6.88 -1.26
C LEU A 311 4.50 6.03 -0.45
N LYS A 312 3.70 6.66 0.40
CA LYS A 312 2.61 6.01 1.12
C LYS A 312 1.30 6.28 0.41
N LEU A 313 0.68 5.23 -0.12
CA LEU A 313 -0.66 5.28 -0.67
C LEU A 313 -1.66 4.79 0.37
N GLN A 314 -2.69 5.57 0.63
CA GLN A 314 -3.76 5.22 1.55
C GLN A 314 -5.06 5.87 1.12
N PHE A 315 -6.18 5.37 1.63
CA PHE A 315 -7.48 6.00 1.45
C PHE A 315 -8.00 6.46 2.81
N LEU A 316 -8.07 7.77 3.01
CA LEU A 316 -8.47 8.36 4.27
C LEU A 316 -9.97 8.11 4.51
N ASN A 317 -10.32 7.70 5.73
CA ASN A 317 -11.70 7.38 6.13
C ASN A 317 -12.58 8.62 6.39
N ASN A 318 -12.01 9.83 6.34
CA ASN A 318 -12.68 11.10 6.62
C ASN A 318 -13.38 11.15 7.99
N LEU A 319 -12.78 10.47 8.98
CA LEU A 319 -13.22 10.46 10.37
C LEU A 319 -12.23 11.23 11.26
N THR A 320 -12.73 12.01 12.21
CA THR A 320 -11.90 12.53 13.32
C THR A 320 -11.48 11.40 14.25
N PHE A 321 -10.49 11.65 15.11
CA PHE A 321 -10.04 10.65 16.08
C PHE A 321 -11.17 10.20 17.03
N GLU A 322 -12.03 11.13 17.47
CA GLU A 322 -13.19 10.84 18.32
C GLU A 322 -14.25 10.00 17.59
N GLU A 323 -14.46 10.28 16.30
CA GLU A 323 -15.36 9.51 15.45
C GLU A 323 -14.82 8.08 15.24
N GLN A 324 -13.52 7.92 14.98
CA GLN A 324 -12.88 6.61 14.83
C GLN A 324 -12.98 5.76 16.10
N ALA A 325 -12.99 6.38 17.28
CA ALA A 325 -13.07 5.68 18.56
C ALA A 325 -14.49 5.16 18.89
N THR A 326 -15.52 5.69 18.23
CA THR A 326 -16.93 5.42 18.57
C THR A 326 -17.71 4.79 17.42
N GLN A 327 -17.26 4.95 16.18
CA GLN A 327 -17.89 4.37 15.00
C GLN A 327 -17.35 2.98 14.70
N SER A 328 -18.23 2.11 14.19
CA SER A 328 -17.81 0.83 13.64
C SER A 328 -17.05 1.05 12.34
N ILE A 329 -15.99 0.27 12.08
CA ILE A 329 -15.29 0.29 10.79
C ILE A 329 -16.26 0.08 9.61
N ASN A 330 -17.31 -0.70 9.87
CA ASN A 330 -18.37 -1.00 8.94
C ASN A 330 -19.12 0.26 8.48
N SER A 331 -19.26 1.28 9.32
CA SER A 331 -19.94 2.52 8.90
C SER A 331 -19.09 3.41 7.98
N ILE A 332 -17.82 3.09 7.75
CA ILE A 332 -16.94 3.86 6.84
C ILE A 332 -17.35 3.57 5.40
N ASN A 333 -17.82 4.61 4.69
CA ASN A 333 -18.33 4.48 3.32
C ASN A 333 -17.82 5.57 2.37
N THR A 334 -16.96 6.46 2.86
CA THR A 334 -16.27 7.48 2.08
C THR A 334 -14.77 7.34 2.26
N PHE A 335 -14.05 7.49 1.15
CA PHE A 335 -12.62 7.24 1.09
C PHE A 335 -11.96 8.32 0.27
N THR A 336 -10.92 8.95 0.79
CA THR A 336 -10.16 9.98 0.07
C THR A 336 -8.80 9.41 -0.32
N PRO A 337 -8.56 9.11 -1.61
CA PRO A 337 -7.28 8.56 -2.04
C PRO A 337 -6.17 9.59 -1.81
N SER A 338 -5.04 9.15 -1.28
CA SER A 338 -3.89 10.01 -1.05
C SER A 338 -2.58 9.28 -1.34
N ILE A 339 -1.59 10.05 -1.81
CA ILE A 339 -0.20 9.62 -1.97
C ILE A 339 0.66 10.63 -1.22
N ALA A 340 1.38 10.18 -0.20
CA ALA A 340 2.27 11.02 0.59
C ALA A 340 3.73 10.64 0.34
N LEU A 341 4.59 11.65 0.09
CA LEU A 341 6.03 11.44 0.06
C LEU A 341 6.56 11.24 1.48
N GLN A 342 7.48 10.29 1.65
CA GLN A 342 8.20 10.03 2.88
C GLN A 342 9.70 10.24 2.60
N ASP A 343 10.15 11.47 2.79
CA ASP A 343 11.56 11.86 2.74
C ASP A 343 11.99 12.36 4.13
N LEU A 344 12.88 11.59 4.77
CA LEU A 344 13.32 11.80 6.14
C LEU A 344 14.24 13.02 6.32
N ASP A 345 14.72 13.59 5.22
CA ASP A 345 15.71 14.67 5.21
C ASP A 345 15.13 16.00 4.69
N LYS A 346 13.80 16.08 4.53
CA LYS A 346 13.07 17.27 4.05
C LYS A 346 12.09 17.81 5.10
N ASP A 347 11.72 19.07 4.94
CA ASP A 347 10.75 19.73 5.80
C ASP A 347 9.30 19.47 5.36
N VAL A 348 8.36 19.88 6.21
CA VAL A 348 6.92 19.67 5.99
C VAL A 348 6.44 20.38 4.72
N GLU A 349 6.97 21.56 4.40
CA GLU A 349 6.59 22.33 3.21
C GLU A 349 6.93 21.55 1.94
N TYR A 350 8.17 21.05 1.83
CA TYR A 350 8.61 20.23 0.71
C TYR A 350 7.76 18.96 0.54
N LEU A 351 7.43 18.29 1.65
CA LEU A 351 6.63 17.07 1.65
C LEU A 351 5.17 17.33 1.24
N GLN A 352 4.59 18.44 1.70
CA GLN A 352 3.22 18.84 1.35
C GLN A 352 3.09 19.15 -0.14
N GLU A 353 4.04 19.88 -0.72
CA GLU A 353 4.06 20.17 -2.17
C GLU A 353 4.14 18.90 -3.03
N ARG A 354 4.63 17.79 -2.46
CA ARG A 354 4.87 16.50 -3.13
C ARG A 354 3.93 15.40 -2.66
N SER A 355 2.91 15.76 -1.89
CA SER A 355 1.87 14.86 -1.44
C SER A 355 0.55 15.27 -2.09
N PHE A 356 -0.19 14.29 -2.59
CA PHE A 356 -1.39 14.51 -3.39
C PHE A 356 -2.58 13.85 -2.72
N VAL A 357 -3.69 14.58 -2.68
CA VAL A 357 -4.97 14.12 -2.13
C VAL A 357 -6.00 14.27 -3.24
N GLY A 358 -6.70 13.18 -3.57
CA GLY A 358 -7.77 13.20 -4.55
C GLY A 358 -9.10 13.60 -3.91
N ASP A 359 -10.16 13.58 -4.70
CA ASP A 359 -11.49 13.87 -4.18
C ASP A 359 -12.04 12.68 -3.35
N PRO A 360 -12.80 12.94 -2.27
CA PRO A 360 -13.52 11.90 -1.55
C PRO A 360 -14.49 11.15 -2.47
N ILE A 361 -14.41 9.83 -2.42
CA ILE A 361 -15.28 8.93 -3.19
C ILE A 361 -16.09 8.01 -2.27
N THR A 362 -17.27 7.63 -2.74
CA THR A 362 -18.07 6.58 -2.08
C THR A 362 -17.60 5.19 -2.50
N LEU A 363 -18.10 4.16 -1.82
CA LEU A 363 -17.91 2.76 -2.25
C LEU A 363 -18.47 2.43 -3.65
N GLY A 364 -19.32 3.30 -4.21
CA GLY A 364 -19.81 3.24 -5.60
C GLY A 364 -18.88 3.90 -6.63
N GLY A 365 -17.85 4.61 -6.18
CA GLY A 365 -16.97 5.42 -7.03
C GLY A 365 -17.51 6.82 -7.33
N GLU A 366 -18.57 7.23 -6.64
CA GLU A 366 -19.19 8.54 -6.79
C GLU A 366 -18.32 9.60 -6.12
N ASN A 367 -18.05 10.71 -6.80
CA ASN A 367 -17.32 11.83 -6.23
C ASN A 367 -18.29 12.70 -5.41
N ILE A 368 -18.03 12.80 -4.10
CA ILE A 368 -18.94 13.45 -3.16
C ILE A 368 -19.18 14.91 -3.52
N PHE A 369 -18.14 15.63 -3.96
CA PHE A 369 -18.24 17.05 -4.33
C PHE A 369 -19.00 17.29 -5.64
N LYS A 370 -19.09 16.30 -6.53
CA LYS A 370 -19.80 16.43 -7.81
C LYS A 370 -21.25 15.99 -7.74
N GLU A 371 -21.55 14.96 -6.93
CA GLU A 371 -22.90 14.39 -6.86
C GLU A 371 -23.78 15.03 -5.78
N ALA A 372 -23.20 15.62 -4.75
CA ALA A 372 -23.98 16.27 -3.71
C ALA A 372 -24.57 17.59 -4.24
N VAL A 373 -25.88 17.63 -4.44
CA VAL A 373 -26.61 18.88 -4.68
C VAL A 373 -26.82 19.52 -3.30
N LEU A 374 -25.80 20.21 -2.81
CA LEU A 374 -25.81 20.91 -1.53
C LEU A 374 -25.89 22.42 -1.78
N PHE A 375 -26.87 23.07 -1.18
CA PHE A 375 -26.84 24.52 -1.05
C PHE A 375 -25.82 24.95 0.01
N SER A 376 -24.88 25.80 -0.40
CA SER A 376 -24.11 26.65 0.51
C SER A 376 -24.92 27.93 0.77
N GLU A 377 -25.38 28.11 2.01
CA GLU A 377 -25.89 29.35 2.62
C GLU A 377 -27.15 30.04 2.01
N GLU A 378 -27.54 29.77 0.77
CA GLU A 378 -28.77 30.26 0.13
C GLU A 378 -29.51 29.11 -0.57
N THR A 379 -30.85 29.04 -0.46
CA THR A 379 -31.68 28.04 -1.18
C THR A 379 -31.73 28.29 -2.70
N ALA A 380 -32.29 27.34 -3.48
CA ALA A 380 -32.51 27.45 -4.94
C ALA A 380 -33.23 28.72 -5.41
N GLN A 381 -33.86 29.45 -4.48
CA GLN A 381 -34.67 30.64 -4.70
C GLN A 381 -34.08 31.90 -4.02
N GLY A 382 -32.85 31.85 -3.49
CA GLY A 382 -32.22 32.97 -2.78
C GLY A 382 -32.80 33.26 -1.38
N LYS A 383 -33.51 32.29 -0.77
CA LYS A 383 -33.96 32.38 0.63
C LYS A 383 -32.88 31.84 1.58
N PRO A 384 -32.75 32.36 2.82
CA PRO A 384 -31.84 31.82 3.82
C PRO A 384 -32.16 30.35 4.14
N ALA A 385 -31.13 29.57 4.47
CA ALA A 385 -31.27 28.18 4.92
C ALA A 385 -32.23 28.05 6.12
N GLY A 386 -33.04 26.99 6.14
CA GLY A 386 -33.98 26.71 7.23
C GLY A 386 -33.28 26.45 8.57
N ASN A 387 -33.99 26.73 9.67
CA ASN A 387 -33.52 26.48 11.04
C ASN A 387 -34.26 25.28 11.63
N PRO A 388 -33.59 24.32 12.29
CA PRO A 388 -34.23 23.21 13.02
C PRO A 388 -35.42 23.62 13.91
N ASP A 389 -35.37 24.81 14.54
CA ASP A 389 -36.43 25.33 15.41
C ASP A 389 -37.77 25.59 14.69
N GLN A 390 -37.74 25.71 13.36
CA GLN A 390 -38.92 25.91 12.53
C GLN A 390 -39.68 24.61 12.29
N VAL A 391 -39.01 23.47 12.44
CA VAL A 391 -39.63 22.17 12.24
C VAL A 391 -40.63 21.91 13.37
N ARG A 392 -41.79 21.35 13.01
CA ARG A 392 -42.86 20.95 13.94
C ARG A 392 -43.24 19.48 13.78
N SER A 393 -43.00 18.90 12.61
CA SER A 393 -43.13 17.46 12.39
C SER A 393 -42.03 16.95 11.45
N LEU A 394 -41.64 15.70 11.65
CA LEU A 394 -40.66 14.99 10.83
C LEU A 394 -41.26 13.65 10.43
N THR A 395 -41.18 13.31 9.15
CA THR A 395 -41.46 11.95 8.65
C THR A 395 -40.16 11.35 8.12
N VAL A 396 -39.93 10.07 8.41
CA VAL A 396 -38.85 9.27 7.85
C VAL A 396 -39.43 8.09 7.11
N LYS A 397 -38.87 7.79 5.95
CA LYS A 397 -39.11 6.54 5.23
C LYS A 397 -37.77 5.89 4.90
N ALA A 398 -37.54 4.69 5.40
CA ALA A 398 -36.35 3.90 5.13
C ALA A 398 -36.54 3.06 3.86
N ARG A 399 -35.57 3.12 2.96
CA ARG A 399 -35.51 2.34 1.73
C ARG A 399 -34.24 1.50 1.72
N PRO A 400 -34.31 0.21 2.09
CA PRO A 400 -33.16 -0.67 1.97
C PRO A 400 -32.79 -0.80 0.49
N LYS A 401 -31.51 -0.61 0.19
CA LYS A 401 -30.94 -0.79 -1.14
C LYS A 401 -30.16 -2.10 -1.17
N VAL A 402 -29.19 -2.21 -2.07
CA VAL A 402 -28.28 -3.34 -2.05
C VAL A 402 -27.42 -3.29 -0.78
N PHE A 403 -27.49 -4.35 0.02
CA PHE A 403 -26.72 -4.48 1.26
C PHE A 403 -25.24 -4.14 1.04
N PRO A 404 -24.61 -3.30 1.90
CA PRO A 404 -25.13 -2.80 3.18
C PRO A 404 -25.91 -1.48 3.12
N ASN A 405 -26.25 -0.96 1.94
CA ASN A 405 -26.71 0.42 1.79
C ASN A 405 -28.21 0.61 2.12
N VAL A 406 -28.52 1.72 2.80
CA VAL A 406 -29.87 2.15 3.15
C VAL A 406 -30.02 3.64 2.85
N GLU A 407 -31.15 4.02 2.24
CA GLU A 407 -31.53 5.41 2.04
C GLU A 407 -32.66 5.81 2.98
N LEU A 408 -32.61 7.03 3.50
CA LEU A 408 -33.65 7.63 4.33
C LEU A 408 -34.20 8.86 3.63
N GLU A 409 -35.49 8.83 3.35
CA GLU A 409 -36.26 9.96 2.83
C GLU A 409 -36.86 10.72 4.01
N LEU A 410 -36.49 11.99 4.19
CA LEU A 410 -36.99 12.83 5.28
C LEU A 410 -37.84 13.99 4.77
N LEU A 411 -38.96 14.23 5.45
CA LEU A 411 -39.87 15.35 5.21
C LEU A 411 -40.01 16.18 6.51
N PRO A 412 -39.14 17.17 6.75
CA PRO A 412 -39.30 18.12 7.86
C PRO A 412 -40.32 19.19 7.46
N LYS A 413 -41.38 19.34 8.27
CA LYS A 413 -42.47 20.31 8.02
C LYS A 413 -42.59 21.31 9.15
N ASP A 414 -42.91 22.55 8.77
CA ASP A 414 -43.24 23.63 9.72
C ASP A 414 -44.67 23.50 10.28
N ALA A 415 -45.14 24.52 11.00
CA ALA A 415 -46.48 24.55 11.58
C ALA A 415 -47.60 24.60 10.53
N ASP A 416 -47.32 25.14 9.35
CA ASP A 416 -48.25 25.30 8.24
C ASP A 416 -48.24 24.09 7.30
N GLY A 417 -47.37 23.11 7.57
CA GLY A 417 -47.20 21.89 6.78
C GLY A 417 -46.26 22.04 5.58
N ASN A 418 -45.59 23.20 5.44
CA ASN A 418 -44.62 23.43 4.37
C ASN A 418 -43.28 22.77 4.70
N ILE A 419 -42.54 22.35 3.66
CA ILE A 419 -41.20 21.79 3.81
C ILE A 419 -40.23 22.88 4.28
N VAL A 420 -39.47 22.58 5.34
CA VAL A 420 -38.34 23.39 5.78
C VAL A 420 -37.11 22.95 4.98
N GLU A 421 -36.69 23.72 3.98
CA GLU A 421 -35.54 23.43 3.10
C GLU A 421 -34.22 24.00 3.65
N GLY A 422 -33.08 23.42 3.23
CA GLY A 422 -31.75 23.95 3.56
C GLY A 422 -31.17 23.54 4.93
N LEU A 423 -31.78 22.60 5.67
CA LEU A 423 -31.19 22.03 6.88
C LEU A 423 -29.87 21.30 6.54
N ALA A 424 -28.89 21.40 7.43
CA ALA A 424 -27.59 20.76 7.28
C ALA A 424 -27.61 19.32 7.82
N ALA A 425 -26.68 18.49 7.35
CA ALA A 425 -26.55 17.10 7.80
C ALA A 425 -26.43 16.98 9.34
N GLY A 426 -25.67 17.88 9.96
CA GLY A 426 -25.45 17.91 11.41
C GLY A 426 -26.70 18.27 12.24
N ASN A 427 -27.79 18.71 11.61
CA ASN A 427 -29.05 18.92 12.33
C ASN A 427 -29.78 17.61 12.63
N PHE A 428 -29.40 16.50 12.00
CA PHE A 428 -30.04 15.20 12.15
C PHE A 428 -29.11 14.23 12.88
N LYS A 429 -29.69 13.45 13.79
CA LYS A 429 -29.05 12.29 14.39
C LYS A 429 -29.83 11.04 13.97
N ILE A 430 -29.11 10.04 13.48
CA ILE A 430 -29.67 8.80 12.94
C ILE A 430 -29.17 7.63 13.78
N GLN A 431 -30.09 6.74 14.16
CA GLN A 431 -29.79 5.48 14.83
C GLN A 431 -30.48 4.34 14.08
N ASP A 432 -29.79 3.22 13.93
CA ASP A 432 -30.31 1.96 13.40
C ASP A 432 -30.11 0.89 14.49
N ASN A 433 -31.18 0.26 14.96
CA ASN A 433 -31.18 -0.69 16.08
C ASN A 433 -30.40 -0.15 17.29
N GLU A 434 -30.73 1.09 17.70
CA GLU A 434 -30.10 1.86 18.78
C GLU A 434 -28.63 2.28 18.54
N THR A 435 -27.97 1.75 17.52
CA THR A 435 -26.60 2.08 17.13
C THR A 435 -26.57 3.38 16.33
N GLY A 436 -25.78 4.36 16.75
CA GLY A 436 -25.61 5.60 16.00
C GLY A 436 -24.93 5.36 14.65
N VAL A 437 -25.53 5.85 13.56
CA VAL A 437 -24.99 5.73 12.20
C VAL A 437 -24.74 7.10 11.57
N ARG A 438 -23.69 7.21 10.76
CA ARG A 438 -23.40 8.42 10.01
C ARG A 438 -24.19 8.41 8.69
N GLY A 439 -25.27 9.18 8.65
CA GLY A 439 -25.98 9.46 7.40
C GLY A 439 -25.23 10.49 6.56
N MET A 440 -24.98 10.16 5.29
CA MET A 440 -24.49 11.11 4.30
C MET A 440 -25.68 11.77 3.61
N LEU A 441 -25.81 13.09 3.79
CA LEU A 441 -26.84 13.89 3.12
C LEU A 441 -26.53 13.97 1.62
N ARG A 442 -27.40 13.39 0.79
CA ARG A 442 -27.29 13.34 -0.67
C ARG A 442 -27.96 14.52 -1.36
N LYS A 443 -29.13 14.91 -0.86
CA LYS A 443 -29.88 16.10 -1.31
C LYS A 443 -30.61 16.72 -0.13
N ASN A 444 -30.72 18.04 -0.13
CA ASN A 444 -31.51 18.82 0.84
C ASN A 444 -32.55 19.74 0.16
N VAL A 445 -32.86 19.44 -1.10
CA VAL A 445 -33.91 20.04 -1.92
C VAL A 445 -34.56 18.99 -2.80
N ILE A 446 -35.72 19.32 -3.36
CA ILE A 446 -36.38 18.50 -4.37
C ILE A 446 -35.55 18.52 -5.67
N ALA A 447 -34.77 17.46 -5.86
CA ALA A 447 -33.95 17.22 -7.03
C ALA A 447 -34.02 15.73 -7.38
N PRO A 448 -34.87 15.33 -8.34
CA PRO A 448 -34.94 13.93 -8.74
C PRO A 448 -33.64 13.47 -9.41
N LYS A 449 -33.32 12.18 -9.26
CA LYS A 449 -32.21 11.50 -9.93
C LYS A 449 -32.78 10.55 -10.97
N ILE A 450 -32.71 10.92 -12.24
CA ILE A 450 -33.32 10.19 -13.36
C ILE A 450 -32.24 9.41 -14.14
N LEU A 451 -32.50 8.14 -14.45
CA LEU A 451 -31.62 7.34 -15.31
C LEU A 451 -32.28 7.10 -16.66
N LEU A 452 -31.62 7.52 -17.75
CA LEU A 452 -32.04 7.22 -19.11
C LEU A 452 -31.20 6.06 -19.66
N VAL A 453 -31.82 4.89 -19.78
CA VAL A 453 -31.22 3.70 -20.36
C VAL A 453 -31.65 3.61 -21.82
N TYR A 454 -30.70 3.33 -22.72
CA TYR A 454 -31.02 3.16 -24.13
C TYR A 454 -30.24 2.01 -24.75
N ASP A 455 -30.98 1.15 -25.45
CA ASP A 455 -30.41 0.06 -26.23
C ASP A 455 -29.71 0.59 -27.48
N THR A 456 -28.51 0.07 -27.73
CA THR A 456 -27.64 0.41 -28.86
C THR A 456 -27.51 -0.73 -29.87
N SER A 457 -28.29 -1.80 -29.69
CA SER A 457 -28.34 -2.98 -30.54
C SER A 457 -28.74 -2.65 -31.99
N MET A 458 -28.40 -3.55 -32.91
CA MET A 458 -28.70 -3.37 -34.32
C MET A 458 -30.19 -3.54 -34.66
N SER A 459 -30.96 -4.12 -33.75
CA SER A 459 -32.42 -4.30 -33.89
C SER A 459 -33.20 -3.01 -33.60
N MET A 460 -32.61 -2.03 -32.90
CA MET A 460 -33.23 -0.73 -32.65
C MET A 460 -33.50 0.07 -33.95
N PRO A 461 -34.64 0.77 -34.05
CA PRO A 461 -34.98 1.60 -35.21
C PRO A 461 -34.03 2.81 -35.34
N SER A 462 -33.91 3.37 -36.55
CA SER A 462 -33.00 4.49 -36.84
C SER A 462 -33.23 5.72 -35.97
N GLU A 463 -34.47 5.97 -35.59
CA GLU A 463 -34.97 7.05 -34.75
C GLU A 463 -34.45 6.94 -33.32
N TYR A 464 -34.21 5.71 -32.85
CA TYR A 464 -33.67 5.38 -31.53
C TYR A 464 -32.28 4.73 -31.61
N ARG A 465 -31.53 4.97 -32.69
CA ARG A 465 -30.15 4.47 -32.85
C ARG A 465 -29.22 5.55 -33.42
N GLY A 466 -27.93 5.48 -33.07
CA GLY A 466 -26.91 6.41 -33.58
C GLY A 466 -27.24 7.87 -33.27
N LYS A 467 -27.43 8.71 -34.30
CA LYS A 467 -27.78 10.13 -34.11
C LYS A 467 -29.23 10.35 -33.65
N GLY A 468 -30.15 9.43 -33.96
CA GLY A 468 -31.57 9.53 -33.61
C GLY A 468 -31.77 9.57 -32.09
N ILE A 469 -31.26 8.54 -31.39
CA ILE A 469 -31.34 8.46 -29.92
C ILE A 469 -30.66 9.65 -29.24
N GLN A 470 -29.54 10.15 -29.76
CA GLN A 470 -28.87 11.31 -29.18
C GLN A 470 -29.73 12.57 -29.25
N LYS A 471 -30.48 12.77 -30.35
CA LYS A 471 -31.44 13.87 -30.47
C LYS A 471 -32.57 13.72 -29.45
N PHE A 472 -33.17 12.53 -29.36
CA PHE A 472 -34.23 12.23 -28.40
C PHE A 472 -33.78 12.46 -26.94
N LEU A 473 -32.63 11.89 -26.54
CA LEU A 473 -32.07 12.05 -25.20
C LEU A 473 -31.79 13.52 -24.85
N ASN A 474 -31.34 14.34 -25.81
CA ASN A 474 -31.10 15.76 -25.58
C ASN A 474 -32.42 16.54 -25.38
N GLN A 475 -33.46 16.23 -26.17
CA GLN A 475 -34.78 16.83 -26.02
C GLN A 475 -35.44 16.45 -24.69
N MET A 476 -35.38 15.16 -24.33
CA MET A 476 -35.87 14.64 -23.06
C MET A 476 -35.16 15.31 -21.88
N GLN A 477 -33.82 15.35 -21.88
CA GLN A 477 -33.06 16.04 -20.84
C GLN A 477 -33.43 17.53 -20.71
N GLY A 478 -33.65 18.21 -21.85
CA GLY A 478 -34.10 19.60 -21.86
C GLY A 478 -35.41 19.78 -21.12
N LYS A 479 -36.43 18.95 -21.42
CA LYS A 479 -37.73 19.02 -20.75
C LYS A 479 -37.69 18.63 -19.28
N ILE A 480 -36.93 17.61 -18.91
CA ILE A 480 -36.78 17.23 -17.50
C ILE A 480 -36.14 18.39 -16.70
N ARG A 481 -35.13 19.07 -17.26
CA ARG A 481 -34.50 20.24 -16.61
C ARG A 481 -35.39 21.48 -16.54
N GLU A 482 -36.36 21.62 -17.44
CA GLU A 482 -37.38 22.69 -17.33
C GLU A 482 -38.31 22.46 -16.13
N LEU A 483 -38.70 21.20 -15.86
CA LEU A 483 -39.54 20.84 -14.71
C LEU A 483 -38.77 20.89 -13.39
N TYR A 484 -37.55 20.35 -13.39
CA TYR A 484 -36.68 20.26 -12.22
C TYR A 484 -35.30 20.81 -12.56
N PRO A 485 -35.03 22.11 -12.30
CA PRO A 485 -33.75 22.73 -12.65
C PRO A 485 -32.52 22.05 -12.03
N ASN A 486 -32.68 21.44 -10.85
CA ASN A 486 -31.61 20.78 -10.09
C ASN A 486 -31.56 19.25 -10.31
N VAL A 487 -32.28 18.72 -11.31
CA VAL A 487 -32.31 17.29 -11.61
C VAL A 487 -30.93 16.73 -11.95
N LEU A 488 -30.62 15.55 -11.40
CA LEU A 488 -29.48 14.76 -11.81
C LEU A 488 -29.94 13.75 -12.87
N ILE A 489 -29.42 13.86 -14.10
CA ILE A 489 -29.76 12.93 -15.19
C ILE A 489 -28.53 12.11 -15.57
N GLU A 490 -28.62 10.79 -15.41
CA GLU A 490 -27.60 9.83 -15.82
C GLU A 490 -28.01 9.14 -17.13
N LEU A 491 -27.03 8.76 -17.93
CA LEU A 491 -27.24 8.04 -19.19
C LEU A 491 -26.55 6.68 -19.12
N MET A 492 -27.25 5.61 -19.50
CA MET A 492 -26.70 4.26 -19.56
C MET A 492 -26.95 3.62 -20.92
N LYS A 493 -25.87 3.12 -21.53
CA LYS A 493 -25.94 2.32 -22.75
C LYS A 493 -26.16 0.85 -22.41
N THR A 494 -26.98 0.18 -23.20
CA THR A 494 -27.11 -1.27 -23.13
C THR A 494 -27.17 -1.92 -24.52
N GLY A 495 -27.16 -3.25 -24.53
CA GLY A 495 -27.52 -4.09 -25.67
C GLY A 495 -28.79 -4.88 -25.37
N SER A 496 -29.03 -5.94 -26.13
CA SER A 496 -30.17 -6.86 -25.96
C SER A 496 -30.05 -7.79 -24.72
N ASN A 497 -29.65 -7.29 -23.56
CA ASN A 497 -29.55 -8.05 -22.30
C ASN A 497 -30.50 -7.43 -21.26
N VAL A 498 -31.79 -7.60 -21.49
CA VAL A 498 -32.86 -6.87 -20.80
C VAL A 498 -32.93 -7.25 -19.32
N TYR A 499 -32.83 -8.52 -18.94
CA TYR A 499 -32.91 -8.91 -17.52
C TYR A 499 -31.69 -8.46 -16.73
N THR A 500 -30.50 -8.52 -17.32
CA THR A 500 -29.26 -8.03 -16.71
C THR A 500 -29.31 -6.52 -16.54
N THR A 501 -29.79 -5.79 -17.55
CA THR A 501 -29.95 -4.34 -17.46
C THR A 501 -31.00 -3.95 -16.45
N HIS A 502 -32.17 -4.61 -16.44
CA HIS A 502 -33.20 -4.37 -15.43
C HIS A 502 -32.64 -4.61 -14.03
N LEU A 503 -31.97 -5.75 -13.81
CA LEU A 503 -31.39 -6.07 -12.50
C LEU A 503 -30.36 -5.01 -12.07
N LYS A 504 -29.53 -4.51 -12.99
CA LYS A 504 -28.60 -3.41 -12.69
C LYS A 504 -29.36 -2.16 -12.29
N VAL A 505 -30.34 -1.69 -13.08
CA VAL A 505 -31.05 -0.44 -12.77
C VAL A 505 -31.94 -0.54 -11.54
N ALA A 506 -32.48 -1.73 -11.23
CA ALA A 506 -33.21 -1.99 -9.99
C ALA A 506 -32.33 -1.78 -8.74
N GLN A 507 -31.01 -1.87 -8.89
CA GLN A 507 -30.04 -1.68 -7.81
C GLN A 507 -29.53 -0.24 -7.66
N THR A 508 -30.09 0.74 -8.38
CA THR A 508 -29.70 2.15 -8.26
C THR A 508 -30.50 2.93 -7.22
N SER A 509 -29.99 4.11 -6.88
CA SER A 509 -30.68 5.13 -6.09
C SER A 509 -31.42 6.16 -6.93
N ASN A 510 -31.75 5.84 -8.19
CA ASN A 510 -32.53 6.74 -9.02
C ASN A 510 -33.96 6.89 -8.47
N ASP A 511 -34.58 8.04 -8.66
CA ASP A 511 -36.00 8.22 -8.33
C ASP A 511 -36.90 7.63 -9.45
N LEU A 512 -36.39 7.58 -10.70
CA LEU A 512 -37.07 7.00 -11.86
C LEU A 512 -36.05 6.52 -12.91
N VAL A 513 -36.36 5.41 -13.58
CA VAL A 513 -35.60 4.88 -14.72
C VAL A 513 -36.47 4.86 -15.97
N LEU A 514 -35.97 5.40 -17.07
CA LEU A 514 -36.59 5.33 -18.39
C LEU A 514 -35.73 4.45 -19.29
N TYR A 515 -36.29 3.33 -19.76
CA TYR A 515 -35.56 2.34 -20.54
C TYR A 515 -36.10 2.22 -21.97
N ALA A 516 -35.39 2.83 -22.93
CA ALA A 516 -35.67 2.68 -24.36
C ALA A 516 -35.09 1.38 -24.93
N THR A 517 -35.97 0.45 -25.31
CA THR A 517 -35.61 -0.84 -25.92
C THR A 517 -36.74 -1.38 -26.79
N ASP A 518 -36.39 -2.23 -27.76
CA ASP A 518 -37.32 -3.02 -28.57
C ASP A 518 -37.77 -4.32 -27.89
N GLY A 519 -37.26 -4.60 -26.68
CA GLY A 519 -37.55 -5.82 -25.93
C GLY A 519 -36.76 -7.04 -26.40
N HIS A 520 -35.96 -6.94 -27.46
CA HIS A 520 -35.15 -8.06 -27.94
C HIS A 520 -34.15 -8.47 -26.84
N ASN A 521 -34.18 -9.75 -26.46
CA ASN A 521 -33.43 -10.24 -25.30
C ASN A 521 -32.57 -11.48 -25.60
N ASN A 522 -31.32 -11.44 -25.17
CA ASN A 522 -30.29 -12.47 -25.33
C ASN A 522 -29.80 -13.03 -23.98
N ASP A 523 -30.33 -12.56 -22.85
CA ASP A 523 -29.98 -13.06 -21.53
C ASP A 523 -31.14 -13.83 -20.87
N THR A 524 -30.92 -14.29 -19.63
CA THR A 524 -31.85 -15.15 -18.90
C THR A 524 -32.24 -14.52 -17.57
N TYR A 525 -33.52 -14.63 -17.23
CA TYR A 525 -34.04 -14.19 -15.94
C TYR A 525 -33.44 -15.03 -14.80
N GLN A 526 -33.15 -14.39 -13.67
CA GLN A 526 -32.57 -15.01 -12.48
C GLN A 526 -33.58 -14.95 -11.32
N PRO A 527 -34.38 -16.01 -11.09
CA PRO A 527 -35.46 -16.01 -10.10
C PRO A 527 -35.00 -15.72 -8.67
N GLU A 528 -33.74 -16.02 -8.33
CA GLU A 528 -33.13 -15.74 -7.04
C GLU A 528 -33.07 -14.23 -6.70
N TYR A 529 -33.14 -13.36 -7.71
CA TYR A 529 -33.16 -11.90 -7.54
C TYR A 529 -34.56 -11.30 -7.63
N LYS A 530 -35.63 -12.10 -7.62
CA LYS A 530 -37.01 -11.61 -7.80
C LYS A 530 -37.33 -10.39 -6.91
N ASP A 531 -37.06 -10.48 -5.61
CA ASP A 531 -37.36 -9.38 -4.69
C ASP A 531 -36.48 -8.14 -4.98
N VAL A 532 -35.28 -8.32 -5.54
CA VAL A 532 -34.39 -7.22 -5.97
C VAL A 532 -34.91 -6.55 -7.25
N TYR A 533 -35.45 -7.33 -8.20
CA TYR A 533 -36.11 -6.79 -9.40
C TYR A 533 -37.29 -5.87 -9.01
N GLU A 534 -38.08 -6.28 -8.02
CA GLU A 534 -39.31 -5.58 -7.62
C GLU A 534 -39.06 -4.39 -6.66
N ALA A 535 -38.02 -4.43 -5.83
CA ALA A 535 -37.73 -3.41 -4.81
C ALA A 535 -37.03 -2.15 -5.35
N GLY A 536 -36.55 -2.19 -6.59
CA GLY A 536 -35.81 -1.10 -7.23
C GLY A 536 -36.65 0.16 -7.49
N PRO A 537 -36.04 1.22 -8.06
CA PRO A 537 -36.81 2.37 -8.50
C PRO A 537 -37.84 2.01 -9.56
N PRO A 538 -38.91 2.81 -9.72
CA PRO A 538 -39.84 2.64 -10.83
C PRO A 538 -39.10 2.65 -12.17
N ILE A 539 -39.34 1.63 -13.00
CA ILE A 539 -38.76 1.50 -14.34
C ILE A 539 -39.89 1.57 -15.36
N ILE A 540 -39.79 2.54 -16.28
CA ILE A 540 -40.71 2.69 -17.41
C ILE A 540 -39.99 2.25 -18.67
N TYR A 541 -40.53 1.22 -19.31
CA TYR A 541 -40.08 0.76 -20.61
C TYR A 541 -40.69 1.62 -21.71
N LEU A 542 -39.83 2.18 -22.57
CA LEU A 542 -40.24 2.91 -23.76
C LEU A 542 -40.21 1.91 -24.92
N ASN A 543 -41.37 1.35 -25.27
CA ASN A 543 -41.50 0.34 -26.33
C ASN A 543 -41.38 1.00 -27.71
N VAL A 544 -40.18 0.97 -28.28
CA VAL A 544 -39.86 1.72 -29.51
C VAL A 544 -40.49 1.15 -30.79
N TYR A 545 -41.00 -0.09 -30.75
CA TYR A 545 -41.72 -0.70 -31.88
C TYR A 545 -43.23 -0.80 -31.69
N ASP A 546 -43.72 -0.59 -30.46
CA ASP A 546 -45.13 -0.80 -30.09
C ASP A 546 -45.62 -2.23 -30.44
N ASP A 547 -44.72 -3.23 -30.29
CA ASP A 547 -45.01 -4.65 -30.47
C ASP A 547 -45.00 -5.37 -29.10
N THR A 548 -45.87 -6.38 -28.97
CA THR A 548 -46.06 -7.18 -27.76
C THR A 548 -45.20 -8.44 -27.72
N PHE A 549 -44.72 -8.95 -28.87
CA PHE A 549 -44.08 -10.27 -28.96
C PHE A 549 -42.90 -10.47 -28.01
N PHE A 550 -41.98 -9.50 -27.93
CA PHE A 550 -40.83 -9.58 -27.04
C PHE A 550 -41.17 -9.21 -25.59
N TYR A 551 -42.07 -8.24 -25.41
CA TYR A 551 -42.49 -7.74 -24.11
C TYR A 551 -43.34 -8.74 -23.32
N ASP A 552 -44.13 -9.59 -23.97
CA ASP A 552 -44.89 -10.65 -23.30
C ASP A 552 -43.98 -11.59 -22.51
N LYS A 553 -42.82 -11.95 -23.08
CA LYS A 553 -41.82 -12.79 -22.39
C LYS A 553 -41.16 -12.10 -21.20
N ILE A 554 -41.02 -10.78 -21.26
CA ILE A 554 -40.51 -9.98 -20.14
C ILE A 554 -41.56 -9.95 -19.01
N ARG A 555 -42.84 -9.73 -19.36
CA ARG A 555 -43.98 -9.70 -18.42
C ARG A 555 -44.22 -11.03 -17.70
N GLU A 556 -43.84 -12.15 -18.30
CA GLU A 556 -43.90 -13.46 -17.64
C GLU A 556 -43.03 -13.52 -16.37
N ASN A 557 -41.93 -12.73 -16.32
CA ASN A 557 -40.92 -12.84 -15.27
C ASN A 557 -40.83 -11.60 -14.37
N ILE A 558 -41.13 -10.41 -14.89
CA ILE A 558 -41.04 -9.14 -14.15
C ILE A 558 -42.24 -8.23 -14.46
N ALA A 559 -42.76 -7.56 -13.43
CA ALA A 559 -43.78 -6.55 -13.60
C ALA A 559 -43.15 -5.29 -14.23
N ILE A 560 -43.70 -4.84 -15.36
CA ILE A 560 -43.19 -3.66 -16.09
C ILE A 560 -44.30 -2.64 -16.33
N THR A 561 -43.94 -1.37 -16.22
CA THR A 561 -44.72 -0.25 -16.73
C THR A 561 -44.17 0.11 -18.11
N GLU A 562 -45.06 0.33 -19.09
CA GLU A 562 -44.68 0.54 -20.48
C GLU A 562 -45.43 1.71 -21.10
N ILE A 563 -44.72 2.47 -21.92
CA ILE A 563 -45.26 3.54 -22.77
C ILE A 563 -44.88 3.23 -24.21
N SER A 564 -45.85 3.34 -25.13
CA SER A 564 -45.58 3.25 -26.57
C SER A 564 -44.66 4.40 -26.99
N ALA A 565 -43.52 4.05 -27.57
CA ALA A 565 -42.51 5.00 -27.99
C ALA A 565 -42.40 5.12 -29.52
N SER A 566 -43.50 4.86 -30.23
CA SER A 566 -43.60 5.15 -31.66
C SER A 566 -43.58 6.66 -31.97
N ASP A 567 -43.97 7.51 -31.01
CA ASP A 567 -43.94 8.98 -31.10
C ASP A 567 -43.09 9.59 -29.97
N GLN A 568 -41.94 10.13 -30.34
CA GLN A 568 -40.98 10.74 -29.41
C GLN A 568 -41.54 11.97 -28.67
N GLU A 569 -42.39 12.78 -29.31
CA GLU A 569 -42.95 13.99 -28.68
C GLU A 569 -44.02 13.62 -27.65
N ALA A 570 -44.86 12.64 -27.98
CA ALA A 570 -45.86 12.09 -27.06
C ALA A 570 -45.19 11.48 -25.81
N VAL A 571 -44.12 10.70 -25.99
CA VAL A 571 -43.34 10.14 -24.87
C VAL A 571 -42.78 11.22 -23.96
N ILE A 572 -42.21 12.30 -24.52
CA ILE A 572 -41.66 13.40 -23.71
C ILE A 572 -42.77 14.08 -22.89
N ALA A 573 -43.96 14.29 -23.47
CA ALA A 573 -45.10 14.88 -22.78
C ALA A 573 -45.64 13.98 -21.65
N GLU A 574 -45.72 12.67 -21.90
CA GLU A 574 -46.20 11.70 -20.92
C GLU A 574 -45.21 11.53 -19.75
N VAL A 575 -43.91 11.39 -20.05
CA VAL A 575 -42.85 11.37 -19.04
C VAL A 575 -42.87 12.66 -18.20
N SER A 576 -43.10 13.81 -18.82
CA SER A 576 -43.22 15.10 -18.11
C SER A 576 -44.40 15.11 -17.13
N THR A 577 -45.52 14.48 -17.51
CA THR A 577 -46.71 14.35 -16.65
C THR A 577 -46.41 13.44 -15.47
N ILE A 578 -45.82 12.26 -15.72
CA ILE A 578 -45.44 11.30 -14.67
C ILE A 578 -44.49 11.96 -13.67
N LEU A 579 -43.47 12.66 -14.16
CA LEU A 579 -42.51 13.37 -13.30
C LEU A 579 -43.19 14.43 -12.45
N GLY A 580 -44.15 15.19 -12.99
CA GLY A 580 -44.89 16.22 -12.26
C GLY A 580 -45.79 15.69 -11.14
N GLU A 581 -46.17 14.41 -11.20
CA GLU A 581 -47.03 13.74 -10.21
C GLU A 581 -46.22 12.96 -9.14
N MET A 582 -44.89 12.86 -9.28
CA MET A 582 -44.05 12.13 -8.33
C MET A 582 -43.92 12.85 -6.98
N GLU A 583 -44.19 12.13 -5.89
CA GLU A 583 -43.83 12.56 -4.55
C GLU A 583 -42.34 12.36 -4.30
N LEU A 584 -41.58 13.46 -4.24
CA LEU A 584 -40.14 13.45 -4.04
C LEU A 584 -39.77 14.00 -2.66
N ALA A 585 -38.97 13.24 -1.91
CA ALA A 585 -38.47 13.69 -0.63
C ALA A 585 -37.41 14.80 -0.83
N PRO A 586 -37.52 15.92 -0.10
CA PRO A 586 -36.55 17.02 -0.19
C PRO A 586 -35.21 16.66 0.46
N TYR A 587 -35.20 15.77 1.46
CA TYR A 587 -33.98 15.30 2.11
C TYR A 587 -33.81 13.80 1.88
N VAL A 588 -32.66 13.42 1.33
CA VAL A 588 -32.25 12.01 1.29
C VAL A 588 -30.90 11.85 1.95
N PHE A 589 -30.86 10.98 2.95
CA PHE A 589 -29.63 10.49 3.57
C PHE A 589 -29.33 9.08 3.07
N SER A 590 -28.05 8.74 2.98
CA SER A 590 -27.60 7.36 2.76
C SER A 590 -26.65 6.93 3.86
N TYR A 591 -26.81 5.74 4.42
CA TYR A 591 -25.87 5.12 5.35
C TYR A 591 -25.69 3.63 5.02
N ASN A 592 -24.79 2.96 5.73
CA ASN A 592 -24.60 1.51 5.61
C ASN A 592 -24.89 0.83 6.95
N THR A 593 -25.55 -0.33 6.91
CA THR A 593 -25.78 -1.21 8.06
C THR A 593 -25.23 -2.60 7.75
N PHE A 594 -24.61 -3.25 8.75
CA PHE A 594 -23.94 -4.55 8.58
C PHE A 594 -24.62 -5.67 9.35
N GLU A 595 -25.64 -5.33 10.14
CA GLU A 595 -26.61 -6.29 10.60
C GLU A 595 -27.52 -6.62 9.41
N LYS A 596 -27.53 -7.90 9.02
CA LYS A 596 -28.18 -8.37 7.80
C LYS A 596 -29.58 -8.93 8.09
N GLU A 597 -29.74 -9.52 9.26
CA GLU A 597 -30.90 -10.33 9.61
C GLU A 597 -31.77 -9.60 10.61
N GLY A 598 -33.08 -9.74 10.44
CA GLY A 598 -34.07 -9.12 11.32
C GLY A 598 -34.70 -7.86 10.73
N GLU A 599 -35.73 -7.41 11.42
CA GLU A 599 -36.35 -6.12 11.15
C GLU A 599 -35.49 -5.04 11.81
N HIS A 600 -35.11 -4.04 11.02
CA HIS A 600 -34.36 -2.89 11.49
C HIS A 600 -35.32 -1.77 11.89
N GLN A 601 -35.01 -1.09 12.99
CA GLN A 601 -35.73 0.11 13.40
C GLN A 601 -34.81 1.33 13.28
N VAL A 602 -35.17 2.25 12.38
CA VAL A 602 -34.45 3.51 12.20
C VAL A 602 -35.12 4.60 13.02
N HIS A 603 -34.34 5.26 13.86
CA HIS A 603 -34.76 6.44 14.59
C HIS A 603 -34.00 7.67 14.08
N VAL A 604 -34.73 8.72 13.69
CA VAL A 604 -34.16 10.01 13.27
C VAL A 604 -34.66 11.10 14.21
N SER A 605 -33.74 11.87 14.79
CA SER A 605 -34.07 12.99 15.67
C SER A 605 -33.40 14.27 15.19
N LEU A 606 -34.07 15.41 15.35
CA LEU A 606 -33.47 16.73 15.12
C LEU A 606 -32.72 17.20 16.37
N PHE A 607 -31.44 17.55 16.22
CA PHE A 607 -30.56 17.97 17.30
C PHE A 607 -31.16 19.16 18.07
N GLU A 608 -31.04 19.16 19.40
CA GLU A 608 -31.58 20.20 20.31
C GLU A 608 -33.10 20.40 20.28
N THR A 609 -33.85 19.48 19.65
CA THR A 609 -35.32 19.48 19.66
C THR A 609 -35.88 18.18 20.23
N SER A 610 -37.18 18.15 20.56
CA SER A 610 -37.90 16.92 20.91
C SER A 610 -38.48 16.20 19.70
N ILE A 611 -38.14 16.61 18.47
CA ILE A 611 -38.75 16.10 17.24
C ILE A 611 -38.01 14.84 16.80
N THR A 612 -38.76 13.76 16.67
CA THR A 612 -38.25 12.45 16.28
C THR A 612 -39.19 11.79 15.28
N ALA A 613 -38.64 10.95 14.41
CA ALA A 613 -39.38 10.09 13.50
C ALA A 613 -38.78 8.68 13.52
N THR A 614 -39.60 7.67 13.25
CA THR A 614 -39.16 6.27 13.24
C THR A 614 -39.81 5.55 12.08
N ASP A 615 -39.07 4.63 11.48
CA ASP A 615 -39.56 3.69 10.47
C ASP A 615 -38.88 2.33 10.66
N SER A 616 -39.42 1.29 10.02
CA SER A 616 -38.88 -0.06 10.09
C SER A 616 -38.72 -0.67 8.71
N TYR A 617 -37.64 -1.44 8.51
CA TYR A 617 -37.31 -2.00 7.21
C TYR A 617 -36.64 -3.37 7.32
N SER A 618 -36.65 -4.11 6.21
CA SER A 618 -35.90 -5.35 6.05
C SER A 618 -35.33 -5.42 4.64
N PHE A 619 -34.14 -5.98 4.50
CA PHE A 619 -33.52 -6.15 3.19
C PHE A 619 -34.30 -7.17 2.32
N PRO A 620 -34.46 -6.92 1.00
CA PRO A 620 -35.04 -7.88 0.07
C PRO A 620 -34.26 -9.20 0.04
N LYS A 621 -34.92 -10.34 -0.18
CA LYS A 621 -34.20 -11.61 -0.35
C LYS A 621 -33.37 -11.60 -1.63
N GLY A 622 -32.23 -12.30 -1.64
CA GLY A 622 -31.33 -12.35 -2.79
C GLY A 622 -30.38 -11.15 -2.87
N VAL A 623 -30.62 -10.08 -2.11
CA VAL A 623 -29.74 -8.90 -2.04
C VAL A 623 -28.34 -9.25 -1.54
N GLU A 624 -28.21 -10.36 -0.82
CA GLU A 624 -26.93 -10.85 -0.33
C GLU A 624 -25.99 -11.30 -1.45
N GLN A 625 -26.51 -11.64 -2.63
CA GLN A 625 -25.71 -12.02 -3.80
C GLN A 625 -25.55 -10.85 -4.78
N ALA A 626 -26.41 -9.84 -4.69
CA ALA A 626 -26.38 -8.66 -5.53
C ALA A 626 -25.12 -7.82 -5.28
N VAL A 627 -24.52 -7.33 -6.36
CA VAL A 627 -23.29 -6.54 -6.31
C VAL A 627 -23.57 -5.08 -5.93
N GLY A 628 -24.71 -4.53 -6.36
CA GLY A 628 -25.03 -3.12 -6.25
C GLY A 628 -24.14 -2.24 -7.13
N LYS A 629 -24.37 -0.92 -7.13
CA LYS A 629 -23.44 0.06 -7.73
C LYS A 629 -22.21 0.20 -6.82
N ARG A 630 -21.20 -0.62 -7.06
CA ARG A 630 -19.97 -0.71 -6.25
C ARG A 630 -18.74 -0.64 -7.14
N ILE A 631 -17.65 -0.11 -6.59
CA ILE A 631 -16.33 -0.30 -7.20
C ILE A 631 -16.00 -1.79 -7.08
N VAL A 632 -15.72 -2.42 -8.21
CA VAL A 632 -15.40 -3.85 -8.31
C VAL A 632 -13.97 -4.10 -8.74
N GLY A 633 -13.22 -3.09 -9.15
CA GLY A 633 -11.79 -3.21 -9.41
C GLY A 633 -11.04 -1.95 -9.02
N LEU A 634 -9.88 -2.13 -8.40
CA LEU A 634 -8.97 -1.08 -7.98
C LEU A 634 -7.56 -1.37 -8.51
N TYR A 635 -6.98 -0.41 -9.21
CA TYR A 635 -5.74 -0.59 -9.97
C TYR A 635 -4.71 0.49 -9.67
N LEU A 636 -3.44 0.09 -9.68
CA LEU A 636 -2.28 0.97 -9.62
C LEU A 636 -1.49 0.86 -10.92
N ASP A 637 -1.40 1.96 -11.66
CA ASP A 637 -0.57 2.10 -12.85
C ASP A 637 0.69 2.89 -12.49
N ILE A 638 1.88 2.30 -12.71
CA ILE A 638 3.18 2.97 -12.50
C ILE A 638 3.95 3.03 -13.83
N LYS A 639 4.45 4.22 -14.18
CA LYS A 639 5.30 4.44 -15.35
C LYS A 639 6.63 5.06 -14.94
N VAL A 640 7.73 4.39 -15.28
CA VAL A 640 9.10 4.81 -14.94
C VAL A 640 9.81 5.29 -16.20
N GLY A 641 9.96 6.60 -16.37
CA GLY A 641 10.59 7.23 -17.53
C GLY A 641 9.94 6.81 -18.86
N ARG A 642 10.75 6.29 -19.78
CA ARG A 642 10.30 5.82 -21.10
C ARG A 642 9.79 4.37 -21.11
N GLN A 643 9.72 3.72 -19.95
CA GLN A 643 9.20 2.35 -19.85
C GLN A 643 7.68 2.34 -20.06
N GLY A 644 7.15 1.19 -20.49
CA GLY A 644 5.69 0.97 -20.54
C GLY A 644 5.09 0.93 -19.14
N VAL A 645 3.79 1.27 -19.05
CA VAL A 645 3.02 1.24 -17.80
C VAL A 645 3.05 -0.16 -17.20
N LYS A 646 3.33 -0.24 -15.90
CA LYS A 646 3.25 -1.45 -15.10
C LYS A 646 2.00 -1.37 -14.25
N ARG A 647 1.02 -2.21 -14.57
CA ARG A 647 -0.24 -2.30 -13.85
C ARG A 647 -0.17 -3.32 -12.73
N ARG A 648 -0.82 -2.99 -11.61
CA ARG A 648 -1.16 -3.90 -10.52
C ARG A 648 -2.63 -3.83 -10.20
N ILE A 649 -3.24 -4.99 -10.03
CA ILE A 649 -4.58 -5.12 -9.48
C ILE A 649 -4.42 -5.12 -7.97
N LEU A 650 -4.89 -4.06 -7.33
CA LEU A 650 -4.82 -3.94 -5.87
C LEU A 650 -5.87 -4.86 -5.24
N ALA A 651 -7.08 -4.88 -5.82
CA ALA A 651 -8.20 -5.74 -5.44
C ALA A 651 -9.25 -5.87 -6.57
N GLY A 652 -10.00 -6.97 -6.55
CA GLY A 652 -11.20 -7.16 -7.38
C GLY A 652 -10.93 -7.58 -8.84
N TYR A 653 -11.77 -7.06 -9.73
CA TYR A 653 -11.96 -7.51 -11.12
C TYR A 653 -10.69 -7.46 -11.97
N ASN A 654 -10.36 -8.60 -12.59
CA ASN A 654 -9.25 -8.72 -13.52
C ASN A 654 -9.75 -8.74 -14.98
N LYS A 655 -9.79 -7.57 -15.62
CA LYS A 655 -10.22 -7.42 -17.02
C LYS A 655 -9.43 -8.27 -18.03
N THR A 656 -8.19 -8.66 -17.72
CA THR A 656 -7.40 -9.53 -18.61
C THR A 656 -7.92 -10.97 -18.62
N LEU A 657 -8.34 -11.47 -17.47
CA LEU A 657 -8.80 -12.84 -17.32
C LEU A 657 -10.31 -12.97 -17.50
N GLN A 658 -11.06 -11.95 -17.08
CA GLN A 658 -12.51 -12.03 -16.87
C GLN A 658 -13.28 -11.08 -17.80
N TYR A 659 -12.72 -10.75 -18.96
CA TYR A 659 -13.26 -9.72 -19.88
C TYR A 659 -14.77 -9.84 -20.19
N SER A 660 -15.29 -11.07 -20.21
CA SER A 660 -16.69 -11.39 -20.52
C SER A 660 -17.52 -11.82 -19.30
N GLU A 661 -16.92 -11.94 -18.13
CA GLU A 661 -17.61 -12.39 -16.91
C GLU A 661 -18.20 -11.19 -16.16
N PRO A 662 -19.42 -11.32 -15.62
CA PRO A 662 -19.99 -10.29 -14.77
C PRO A 662 -19.17 -10.17 -13.46
N PRO A 663 -19.01 -8.95 -12.92
CA PRO A 663 -18.34 -8.77 -11.64
C PRO A 663 -19.15 -9.40 -10.51
N THR A 664 -18.47 -9.83 -9.45
CA THR A 664 -19.10 -10.50 -8.30
C THR A 664 -19.07 -9.61 -7.05
N LYS A 665 -19.92 -9.93 -6.07
CA LYS A 665 -19.92 -9.24 -4.77
C LYS A 665 -18.60 -9.40 -4.03
N GLN A 666 -17.94 -10.55 -4.17
CA GLN A 666 -16.61 -10.78 -3.61
C GLN A 666 -15.61 -9.73 -4.11
N MET A 667 -15.64 -9.39 -5.40
CA MET A 667 -14.75 -8.36 -5.95
C MET A 667 -15.01 -6.99 -5.32
N ALA A 668 -16.28 -6.62 -5.11
CA ALA A 668 -16.65 -5.38 -4.42
C ALA A 668 -16.19 -5.36 -2.94
N ASN A 669 -16.26 -6.50 -2.27
CA ASN A 669 -15.80 -6.67 -0.88
C ASN A 669 -14.28 -6.56 -0.79
N GLU A 670 -13.54 -7.21 -1.69
CA GLU A 670 -12.08 -7.11 -1.76
C GLU A 670 -11.61 -5.66 -2.00
N VAL A 671 -12.31 -4.91 -2.85
CA VAL A 671 -12.02 -3.49 -3.05
C VAL A 671 -12.27 -2.69 -1.77
N HIS A 672 -13.39 -2.95 -1.07
CA HIS A 672 -13.67 -2.29 0.20
C HIS A 672 -12.59 -2.55 1.24
N GLU A 673 -12.15 -3.80 1.40
CA GLU A 673 -11.01 -4.14 2.25
C GLU A 673 -9.75 -3.36 1.85
N MET A 674 -9.45 -3.29 0.55
CA MET A 674 -8.27 -2.56 0.07
C MET A 674 -8.37 -1.04 0.26
N LEU A 675 -9.58 -0.46 0.23
CA LEU A 675 -9.81 0.95 0.58
C LEU A 675 -9.54 1.22 2.07
N LEU A 676 -9.69 0.22 2.94
CA LEU A 676 -9.26 0.30 4.35
C LEU A 676 -7.77 -0.03 4.53
N GLY A 677 -7.12 -0.52 3.47
CA GLY A 677 -5.72 -0.89 3.44
C GLY A 677 -4.79 0.26 3.03
N ASN A 678 -3.53 -0.09 2.80
CA ASN A 678 -2.49 0.86 2.39
C ASN A 678 -1.36 0.18 1.61
N LEU A 679 -0.55 1.01 0.95
CA LEU A 679 0.67 0.58 0.28
C LEU A 679 1.84 1.49 0.67
N SER A 680 3.01 0.88 0.84
CA SER A 680 4.29 1.57 0.89
C SER A 680 5.10 1.20 -0.35
N ILE A 681 5.40 2.20 -1.18
CA ILE A 681 6.15 2.04 -2.42
C ILE A 681 7.55 2.59 -2.20
N ALA A 682 8.56 1.73 -2.26
CA ALA A 682 9.96 2.08 -2.05
C ALA A 682 10.73 2.14 -3.36
N PHE A 683 11.58 3.16 -3.52
CA PHE A 683 12.31 3.42 -4.75
C PHE A 683 13.81 3.41 -4.51
N GLU A 684 14.54 2.60 -5.28
CA GLU A 684 15.99 2.50 -5.19
C GLU A 684 16.61 2.38 -6.58
N LYS A 685 17.91 2.64 -6.65
CA LYS A 685 18.75 2.11 -7.74
C LYS A 685 19.29 0.74 -7.33
N ALA A 686 20.59 0.62 -7.07
CA ALA A 686 21.22 -0.61 -6.63
C ALA A 686 20.83 -1.05 -5.19
N GLY A 687 20.13 -0.20 -4.43
CA GLY A 687 19.83 -0.39 -3.01
C GLY A 687 20.88 0.27 -2.12
N ALA A 688 20.44 0.85 -1.01
CA ALA A 688 21.32 1.48 -0.02
C ALA A 688 22.14 0.47 0.78
N THR A 689 23.32 0.88 1.25
CA THR A 689 24.12 0.06 2.15
C THR A 689 23.40 -0.25 3.47
N THR A 690 23.89 -1.24 4.19
CA THR A 690 23.24 -1.71 5.42
C THR A 690 23.19 -0.63 6.48
N SER A 691 24.28 0.12 6.68
CA SER A 691 24.30 1.21 7.65
C SER A 691 23.37 2.37 7.29
N VAL A 692 23.23 2.70 6.01
CA VAL A 692 22.29 3.75 5.55
C VAL A 692 20.85 3.34 5.84
N ARG A 693 20.44 2.13 5.46
CA ARG A 693 19.07 1.64 5.68
C ARG A 693 18.70 1.56 7.16
N PHE A 694 19.60 1.08 8.01
CA PHE A 694 19.37 1.10 9.46
C PHE A 694 19.32 2.51 10.03
N SER A 695 20.13 3.44 9.51
CA SER A 695 20.08 4.84 9.94
C SER A 695 18.74 5.48 9.59
N GLU A 696 18.18 5.19 8.42
CA GLU A 696 16.86 5.68 7.98
C GLU A 696 15.72 5.09 8.80
N TYR A 697 15.77 3.80 9.07
CA TYR A 697 14.80 3.16 9.95
C TYR A 697 14.82 3.78 11.36
N LEU A 698 16.00 4.00 11.94
CA LEU A 698 16.13 4.72 13.21
C LEU A 698 15.64 6.18 13.12
N LYS A 699 15.89 6.89 12.01
CA LYS A 699 15.34 8.25 11.78
C LYS A 699 13.80 8.22 11.78
N ALA A 700 13.18 7.27 11.10
CA ALA A 700 11.73 7.12 11.08
C ALA A 700 11.18 6.87 12.50
N LEU A 701 11.81 5.98 13.26
CA LEU A 701 11.45 5.75 14.66
C LEU A 701 11.63 6.99 15.53
N LEU A 702 12.74 7.72 15.38
CA LEU A 702 13.00 8.97 16.08
C LEU A 702 11.95 10.07 15.78
N SER A 703 11.31 10.04 14.61
CA SER A 703 10.26 11.02 14.27
C SER A 703 9.05 10.95 15.21
N THR A 704 8.80 9.80 15.83
CA THR A 704 7.68 9.60 16.78
C THR A 704 7.91 10.28 18.13
N ARG A 705 9.14 10.73 18.41
CA ARG A 705 9.53 11.35 19.69
C ARG A 705 8.64 12.50 20.12
N ASN A 706 8.20 13.31 19.16
CA ASN A 706 7.43 14.54 19.41
C ASN A 706 6.08 14.28 20.08
N TRP A 707 5.41 13.17 19.79
CA TRP A 707 4.14 12.82 20.45
C TRP A 707 4.35 11.81 21.58
N MET A 708 5.36 10.94 21.46
CA MET A 708 5.63 9.91 22.45
C MET A 708 6.21 10.46 23.75
N GLU A 709 7.17 11.38 23.72
CA GLU A 709 7.72 11.92 24.98
C GLU A 709 6.66 12.65 25.82
N PRO A 710 5.80 13.52 25.25
CA PRO A 710 4.66 14.08 25.99
C PRO A 710 3.74 13.00 26.57
N TYR A 711 3.40 11.96 25.78
CA TYR A 711 2.60 10.83 26.27
C TYR A 711 3.28 10.16 27.47
N LEU A 712 4.58 9.90 27.34
CA LEU A 712 5.43 9.35 28.39
C LEU A 712 5.72 10.33 29.52
N LYS A 713 5.25 11.57 29.51
CA LYS A 713 5.28 12.51 30.65
C LYS A 713 3.91 12.69 31.29
N GLY A 714 2.86 12.13 30.69
CA GLY A 714 1.46 12.33 31.10
C GLY A 714 0.81 13.57 30.49
N GLU A 715 1.45 14.19 29.49
CA GLU A 715 0.97 15.37 28.76
C GLU A 715 0.09 14.91 27.58
N THR A 716 -1.06 14.28 27.88
CA THR A 716 -1.86 13.56 26.87
C THR A 716 -2.46 14.47 25.79
N GLN A 717 -2.80 15.71 26.12
CA GLN A 717 -3.31 16.67 25.13
C GLN A 717 -2.21 17.04 24.13
N THR A 718 -1.02 17.42 24.61
CA THR A 718 0.14 17.70 23.76
C THR A 718 0.56 16.47 22.95
N ALA A 719 0.44 15.26 23.51
CA ALA A 719 0.68 14.02 22.79
C ALA A 719 -0.31 13.83 21.62
N ALA A 720 -1.60 14.04 21.86
CA ALA A 720 -2.63 13.95 20.82
C ALA A 720 -2.41 15.01 19.72
N GLU A 721 -2.20 16.27 20.10
CA GLU A 721 -1.90 17.37 19.16
C GLU A 721 -0.64 17.10 18.31
N ASN A 722 0.38 16.44 18.87
CA ASN A 722 1.57 16.06 18.12
C ASN A 722 1.40 14.77 17.32
N PHE A 723 0.54 13.85 17.74
CA PHE A 723 0.21 12.64 16.98
C PHE A 723 -0.58 12.98 15.71
N GLU A 724 -1.52 13.93 15.81
CA GLU A 724 -2.32 14.42 14.67
C GLU A 724 -1.48 15.10 13.59
N LYS A 725 -0.31 15.66 13.95
CA LYS A 725 0.66 16.20 12.96
C LYS A 725 1.32 15.12 12.11
N GLY A 726 1.16 13.84 12.48
CA GLY A 726 1.72 12.70 11.78
C GLY A 726 3.21 12.47 12.08
N GLY A 727 3.73 11.40 11.52
CA GLY A 727 5.13 11.01 11.61
C GLY A 727 5.55 10.18 10.40
N PHE A 728 6.84 9.85 10.34
CA PHE A 728 7.34 9.00 9.26
C PHE A 728 7.09 7.53 9.55
N ASP A 729 6.84 6.79 8.49
CA ASP A 729 6.67 5.34 8.53
C ASP A 729 7.75 4.67 7.67
N TYR A 730 8.39 3.65 8.23
CA TYR A 730 9.36 2.82 7.52
C TYR A 730 9.08 1.36 7.86
N PRO A 731 8.38 0.62 6.98
CA PRO A 731 8.12 -0.79 7.21
C PRO A 731 9.42 -1.59 7.29
N SER A 732 9.61 -2.33 8.38
CA SER A 732 10.84 -3.11 8.65
C SER A 732 11.12 -4.16 7.57
N VAL A 733 10.09 -4.67 6.88
CA VAL A 733 10.21 -5.56 5.71
C VAL A 733 11.17 -4.99 4.66
N LEU A 734 11.15 -3.66 4.45
CA LEU A 734 11.98 -2.98 3.46
C LEU A 734 13.49 -3.03 3.82
N LEU A 735 13.84 -3.21 5.09
CA LEU A 735 15.23 -3.46 5.53
C LEU A 735 15.80 -4.76 4.95
N SER A 736 14.95 -5.70 4.52
CA SER A 736 15.41 -6.91 3.82
C SER A 736 15.13 -6.80 2.33
N MET A 737 13.90 -6.42 1.96
CA MET A 737 13.46 -6.42 0.57
C MET A 737 14.08 -5.31 -0.27
N MET A 738 14.63 -4.23 0.29
CA MET A 738 15.29 -3.16 -0.48
C MET A 738 16.82 -3.22 -0.42
N GLN A 739 17.40 -4.35 0.01
CA GLN A 739 18.86 -4.52 0.11
C GLN A 739 19.57 -4.64 -1.24
N PRO A 740 20.85 -4.23 -1.36
CA PRO A 740 21.65 -4.46 -2.55
C PRO A 740 21.92 -5.94 -2.78
N ILE A 741 22.12 -6.33 -4.04
CA ILE A 741 22.56 -7.68 -4.40
C ILE A 741 24.01 -7.90 -3.97
N GLN A 742 24.34 -9.10 -3.50
CA GLN A 742 25.72 -9.47 -3.17
C GLN A 742 26.53 -9.75 -4.43
N GLU A 743 27.84 -9.46 -4.36
CA GLU A 743 28.78 -9.58 -5.48
C GLU A 743 28.28 -8.80 -6.71
N SER A 744 27.78 -7.57 -6.55
CA SER A 744 27.34 -6.75 -7.69
C SER A 744 28.46 -6.63 -8.73
N VAL A 745 29.71 -6.50 -8.26
CA VAL A 745 30.94 -6.56 -9.05
C VAL A 745 31.85 -7.65 -8.51
N ASN A 746 32.39 -8.48 -9.40
CA ASN A 746 33.46 -9.44 -9.13
C ASN A 746 34.41 -9.53 -10.32
N GLU A 747 35.38 -10.44 -10.26
CA GLU A 747 36.47 -10.60 -11.22
C GLU A 747 36.00 -10.90 -12.66
N GLU A 748 34.74 -11.36 -12.80
CA GLU A 748 34.16 -11.79 -14.06
C GLU A 748 32.93 -10.98 -14.49
N THR A 749 32.24 -10.32 -13.56
CA THR A 749 30.94 -9.69 -13.81
C THR A 749 30.77 -8.35 -13.10
N ALA A 750 30.06 -7.43 -13.74
CA ALA A 750 29.67 -6.15 -13.16
C ALA A 750 28.18 -5.90 -13.43
N THR A 751 27.39 -5.83 -12.37
CA THR A 751 25.92 -5.82 -12.40
C THR A 751 25.39 -4.52 -11.82
N TYR A 752 24.50 -3.85 -12.56
CA TYR A 752 24.03 -2.51 -12.22
C TYR A 752 22.58 -2.25 -12.66
N VAL A 753 21.95 -1.25 -12.07
CA VAL A 753 20.54 -0.90 -12.31
C VAL A 753 20.44 0.22 -13.35
N ASN A 754 19.97 -0.10 -14.56
CA ASN A 754 19.81 0.90 -15.62
C ASN A 754 18.48 1.67 -15.53
N GLY A 755 17.47 1.10 -14.88
CA GLY A 755 16.16 1.72 -14.66
C GLY A 755 16.03 2.25 -13.24
N MET A 756 15.00 1.77 -12.54
CA MET A 756 14.75 2.04 -11.13
C MET A 756 14.07 0.83 -10.50
N ARG A 757 14.57 0.39 -9.36
CA ARG A 757 13.97 -0.68 -8.58
C ARG A 757 12.82 -0.10 -7.77
N VAL A 758 11.64 -0.67 -7.95
CA VAL A 758 10.42 -0.27 -7.25
C VAL A 758 9.88 -1.48 -6.51
N GLY A 759 9.80 -1.39 -5.19
CA GLY A 759 9.19 -2.39 -4.32
C GLY A 759 7.83 -1.88 -3.83
N ILE A 760 6.80 -2.73 -3.84
CA ILE A 760 5.46 -2.38 -3.34
C ILE A 760 5.12 -3.31 -2.18
N LEU A 761 5.06 -2.76 -0.97
CA LEU A 761 4.46 -3.44 0.18
C LEU A 761 2.98 -3.07 0.23
N LYS A 762 2.09 -4.07 0.24
CA LYS A 762 0.63 -3.89 0.27
C LYS A 762 0.07 -4.57 1.51
N PHE A 763 -0.72 -3.83 2.27
CA PHE A 763 -1.53 -4.34 3.36
C PHE A 763 -3.01 -4.26 2.99
N LYS A 764 -3.71 -5.39 3.09
CA LYS A 764 -5.16 -5.49 2.91
C LYS A 764 -5.77 -6.08 4.20
N PRO A 765 -6.56 -5.31 4.97
CA PRO A 765 -7.23 -5.83 6.16
C PRO A 765 -8.29 -6.88 5.81
N ALA A 766 -8.58 -7.77 6.75
CA ALA A 766 -9.72 -8.65 6.69
C ALA A 766 -10.95 -7.92 7.21
N LEU A 767 -11.97 -7.76 6.37
CA LEU A 767 -13.29 -7.32 6.82
C LEU A 767 -14.36 -8.35 6.43
N PHE A 768 -14.22 -8.91 5.24
CA PHE A 768 -15.09 -9.96 4.70
C PHE A 768 -14.35 -11.29 4.51
N THR A 769 -13.05 -11.30 4.82
CA THR A 769 -12.16 -12.46 4.73
C THR A 769 -11.69 -12.85 6.13
N GLU A 770 -11.27 -14.11 6.31
CA GLU A 770 -10.87 -14.61 7.64
C GLU A 770 -9.54 -14.03 8.14
N THR A 771 -8.68 -13.53 7.23
CA THR A 771 -7.33 -13.07 7.60
C THR A 771 -6.87 -11.90 6.75
N SER A 772 -6.38 -10.85 7.40
CA SER A 772 -5.66 -9.76 6.74
C SER A 772 -4.42 -10.30 6.01
N HIS A 773 -4.00 -9.60 4.97
CA HIS A 773 -2.94 -10.04 4.07
C HIS A 773 -1.89 -8.95 3.86
N VAL A 774 -0.62 -9.31 4.04
CA VAL A 774 0.53 -8.49 3.66
C VAL A 774 1.21 -9.13 2.45
N SER A 775 1.64 -8.32 1.49
CA SER A 775 2.40 -8.81 0.34
C SER A 775 3.45 -7.82 -0.12
N PHE A 776 4.52 -8.33 -0.70
CA PHE A 776 5.57 -7.55 -1.33
C PHE A 776 5.68 -7.89 -2.84
N ASP A 777 6.05 -6.92 -3.66
CA ASP A 777 6.22 -7.06 -5.10
C ASP A 777 7.39 -6.24 -5.62
N TYR A 778 8.37 -6.89 -6.25
CA TYR A 778 9.32 -6.19 -7.12
C TYR A 778 8.69 -5.90 -8.49
N LEU A 779 8.46 -4.62 -8.76
CA LEU A 779 8.02 -4.18 -10.06
C LEU A 779 9.14 -4.36 -11.09
N ARG A 780 8.79 -4.83 -12.30
CA ARG A 780 9.74 -5.07 -13.40
C ARG A 780 10.19 -3.76 -14.08
N THR A 781 10.86 -2.89 -13.33
CA THR A 781 11.33 -1.55 -13.74
C THR A 781 12.82 -1.34 -13.53
N SER A 782 13.51 -2.22 -12.81
CA SER A 782 14.94 -2.12 -12.50
C SER A 782 15.82 -2.17 -13.74
N GLN A 783 15.50 -3.03 -14.71
CA GLN A 783 16.33 -3.24 -15.89
C GLN A 783 17.80 -3.49 -15.52
N TYR A 784 18.05 -4.35 -14.52
CA TYR A 784 19.39 -4.79 -14.16
C TYR A 784 20.12 -5.25 -15.42
N ARG A 785 21.39 -4.89 -15.51
CA ARG A 785 22.29 -5.31 -16.58
C ARG A 785 23.54 -5.90 -15.96
N THR A 786 24.03 -6.96 -16.57
CA THR A 786 25.33 -7.53 -16.24
C THR A 786 26.26 -7.38 -17.44
N LEU A 787 27.47 -6.88 -17.20
CA LEU A 787 28.59 -7.01 -18.12
C LEU A 787 29.45 -8.17 -17.66
N THR A 788 30.00 -8.91 -18.62
CA THR A 788 30.93 -10.00 -18.34
C THR A 788 32.29 -9.68 -18.92
N ARG A 789 33.36 -10.16 -18.27
CA ARG A 789 34.74 -9.93 -18.73
C ARG A 789 35.00 -10.48 -20.12
N SER A 790 34.34 -11.59 -20.46
CA SER A 790 34.37 -12.23 -21.78
C SER A 790 33.51 -11.51 -22.83
N GLY A 791 32.54 -10.70 -22.40
CA GLY A 791 31.52 -10.11 -23.28
C GLY A 791 30.39 -11.05 -23.68
N LYS A 792 30.39 -12.31 -23.22
CA LYS A 792 29.40 -13.36 -23.53
C LYS A 792 28.67 -13.82 -22.28
N GLY A 793 27.52 -14.48 -22.44
CA GLY A 793 26.79 -15.12 -21.33
C GLY A 793 26.16 -14.16 -20.32
N TRP A 794 25.96 -12.89 -20.69
CA TRP A 794 25.46 -11.86 -19.79
C TRP A 794 24.02 -12.08 -19.30
N ILE A 795 23.16 -12.77 -20.07
CA ILE A 795 21.79 -13.12 -19.63
C ILE A 795 21.83 -14.08 -18.46
N ARG A 796 22.59 -15.17 -18.59
CA ARG A 796 22.78 -16.13 -17.50
C ARG A 796 23.38 -15.46 -16.27
N ALA A 797 24.43 -14.65 -16.45
CA ALA A 797 25.05 -13.93 -15.34
C ALA A 797 24.04 -13.01 -14.63
N ASN A 798 23.20 -12.28 -15.39
CA ASN A 798 22.20 -11.39 -14.79
C ASN A 798 21.09 -12.16 -14.07
N ALA A 799 20.65 -13.31 -14.60
CA ALA A 799 19.66 -14.17 -13.95
C ALA A 799 20.20 -14.72 -12.63
N GLN A 800 21.46 -15.16 -12.59
CA GLN A 800 22.14 -15.64 -11.37
C GLN A 800 22.24 -14.55 -10.30
N LYS A 801 22.45 -13.29 -10.68
CA LYS A 801 22.52 -12.17 -9.73
C LYS A 801 21.14 -11.75 -9.22
N THR A 802 20.17 -11.61 -10.12
CA THR A 802 18.82 -11.14 -9.78
C THR A 802 17.96 -12.19 -9.08
N ALA A 803 18.27 -13.48 -9.23
CA ALA A 803 17.63 -14.56 -8.47
C ALA A 803 17.74 -14.41 -6.95
N GLN A 804 18.76 -13.69 -6.45
CA GLN A 804 18.87 -13.35 -5.04
C GLN A 804 17.62 -12.64 -4.52
N LEU A 805 17.04 -11.71 -5.31
CA LEU A 805 15.84 -10.96 -4.92
C LEU A 805 14.63 -11.87 -4.73
N ALA A 806 14.45 -12.85 -5.63
CA ALA A 806 13.33 -13.76 -5.54
C ALA A 806 13.47 -14.82 -4.44
N LEU A 807 14.72 -15.21 -4.13
CA LEU A 807 15.02 -16.06 -2.97
C LEU A 807 14.76 -15.33 -1.65
N LEU A 808 15.04 -14.03 -1.58
CA LEU A 808 14.73 -13.21 -0.40
C LEU A 808 13.22 -13.17 -0.14
N GLU A 809 12.40 -13.04 -1.18
CA GLU A 809 10.94 -13.09 -1.04
C GLU A 809 10.48 -14.44 -0.46
N GLY A 810 11.01 -15.55 -0.98
CA GLY A 810 10.67 -16.88 -0.46
C GLY A 810 11.22 -17.21 0.92
N ARG A 811 12.16 -16.39 1.41
CA ARG A 811 12.70 -16.51 2.76
C ARG A 811 11.89 -15.73 3.78
N TYR A 812 11.40 -14.55 3.39
CA TYR A 812 10.64 -13.65 4.25
C TYR A 812 9.17 -14.06 4.33
N PHE A 813 8.56 -14.43 3.21
CA PHE A 813 7.14 -14.72 3.12
C PHE A 813 6.87 -16.23 2.97
N PRO A 814 6.03 -16.81 3.85
CA PRO A 814 5.52 -18.19 3.73
C PRO A 814 4.91 -18.50 2.35
N VAL A 815 4.09 -17.60 1.80
CA VAL A 815 3.54 -17.74 0.45
C VAL A 815 4.44 -17.00 -0.52
N SER A 816 5.12 -17.72 -1.42
CA SER A 816 6.02 -17.14 -2.41
C SER A 816 6.09 -18.02 -3.64
N THR A 817 6.64 -17.48 -4.73
CA THR A 817 6.92 -18.30 -5.93
C THR A 817 7.83 -19.48 -5.59
N TYR A 818 8.83 -19.25 -4.73
CA TYR A 818 9.72 -20.29 -4.26
C TYR A 818 8.98 -21.38 -3.50
N SER A 819 8.12 -21.04 -2.52
CA SER A 819 7.38 -22.05 -1.76
C SER A 819 6.33 -22.79 -2.60
N GLN A 820 5.75 -22.17 -3.63
CA GLN A 820 4.79 -22.81 -4.52
C GLN A 820 5.42 -23.76 -5.55
N LEU A 821 6.68 -23.53 -5.94
CA LEU A 821 7.35 -24.30 -7.01
C LEU A 821 8.48 -25.19 -6.53
N LYS A 822 8.85 -25.12 -5.24
CA LYS A 822 9.92 -25.95 -4.70
C LYS A 822 9.59 -27.42 -4.81
N GLY A 823 10.43 -28.17 -5.54
CA GLY A 823 10.27 -29.61 -5.74
C GLY A 823 9.31 -29.99 -6.87
N GLU A 824 8.64 -29.02 -7.49
CA GLU A 824 7.76 -29.27 -8.63
C GLU A 824 8.57 -29.45 -9.92
N PRO A 825 8.17 -30.38 -10.82
CA PRO A 825 8.75 -30.46 -12.15
C PRO A 825 8.36 -29.20 -12.94
N LEU A 826 9.34 -28.51 -13.51
CA LEU A 826 9.09 -27.26 -14.24
C LEU A 826 9.07 -27.47 -15.75
N GLN A 827 8.12 -26.82 -16.42
CA GLN A 827 7.97 -26.77 -17.87
C GLN A 827 8.32 -25.37 -18.40
N PHE A 828 9.07 -25.33 -19.50
CA PHE A 828 9.37 -24.08 -20.21
C PHE A 828 8.26 -23.75 -21.22
N SER A 829 7.74 -22.52 -21.16
CA SER A 829 6.55 -22.10 -21.92
C SER A 829 6.73 -22.02 -23.43
N GLU A 830 7.93 -21.83 -23.96
CA GLU A 830 8.16 -21.78 -25.41
C GLU A 830 8.49 -23.16 -26.02
N ASN A 831 8.63 -24.19 -25.18
CA ASN A 831 8.91 -25.56 -25.63
C ASN A 831 7.92 -26.56 -25.00
N LEU A 832 6.62 -26.30 -25.20
CA LEU A 832 5.57 -27.17 -24.69
C LEU A 832 5.53 -28.48 -25.48
N PRO A 833 5.46 -29.65 -24.81
CA PRO A 833 5.17 -30.92 -25.45
C PRO A 833 3.87 -30.87 -26.26
N ASP A 834 3.87 -31.52 -27.42
CA ASP A 834 2.67 -31.70 -28.26
C ASP A 834 1.70 -32.68 -27.59
N THR A 835 0.92 -32.17 -26.63
CA THR A 835 0.02 -32.93 -25.77
C THR A 835 -1.24 -32.12 -25.48
N ASP A 836 -2.36 -32.82 -25.23
CA ASP A 836 -3.65 -32.17 -24.87
C ASP A 836 -3.58 -31.40 -23.54
N GLN A 837 -2.56 -31.61 -22.71
CA GLN A 837 -2.45 -31.09 -21.35
C GLN A 837 -2.53 -29.56 -21.26
N TYR A 838 -1.97 -28.83 -22.23
CA TYR A 838 -1.89 -27.37 -22.22
C TYR A 838 -3.01 -26.69 -23.05
N THR A 839 -4.01 -27.47 -23.45
CA THR A 839 -5.14 -26.97 -24.25
C THR A 839 -6.30 -26.52 -23.38
N SER A 840 -7.23 -25.75 -23.95
CA SER A 840 -8.46 -25.32 -23.26
C SER A 840 -9.30 -26.49 -22.76
N LYS A 841 -9.24 -27.65 -23.44
CA LYS A 841 -9.97 -28.86 -23.05
C LYS A 841 -9.48 -29.42 -21.71
N SER A 842 -8.17 -29.39 -21.45
CA SER A 842 -7.57 -29.95 -20.23
C SER A 842 -7.51 -28.94 -19.08
N LEU A 843 -7.24 -27.67 -19.40
CA LEU A 843 -7.09 -26.61 -18.39
C LEU A 843 -8.41 -25.96 -17.97
N GLY A 844 -9.49 -26.13 -18.74
CA GLY A 844 -10.80 -25.57 -18.40
C GLY A 844 -10.75 -24.06 -18.17
N GLU A 845 -11.27 -23.61 -17.03
CA GLU A 845 -11.31 -22.20 -16.62
C GLU A 845 -9.92 -21.56 -16.48
N ASP A 846 -8.91 -22.36 -16.11
CA ASP A 846 -7.54 -21.88 -15.94
C ASP A 846 -6.84 -21.62 -17.28
N TYR A 847 -7.39 -22.11 -18.39
CA TYR A 847 -6.80 -21.91 -19.71
C TYR A 847 -6.55 -20.43 -20.02
N THR A 848 -7.48 -19.55 -19.68
CA THR A 848 -7.32 -18.11 -19.92
C THR A 848 -6.13 -17.53 -19.15
N TYR A 849 -5.92 -17.98 -17.91
CA TYR A 849 -4.77 -17.60 -17.09
C TYR A 849 -3.45 -18.00 -17.75
N PHE A 850 -3.30 -19.30 -18.05
CA PHE A 850 -2.09 -19.82 -18.67
C PHE A 850 -1.86 -19.21 -20.06
N ARG A 851 -2.92 -19.04 -20.85
CA ARG A 851 -2.85 -18.43 -22.18
C ARG A 851 -2.35 -16.99 -22.11
N GLU A 852 -2.96 -16.14 -21.29
CA GLU A 852 -2.63 -14.70 -21.28
C GLU A 852 -1.31 -14.38 -20.61
N TYR A 853 -0.90 -15.13 -19.58
CA TYR A 853 0.30 -14.80 -18.80
C TYR A 853 1.51 -15.67 -19.04
N LEU A 854 1.32 -16.93 -19.47
CA LEU A 854 2.43 -17.87 -19.70
C LEU A 854 2.68 -18.16 -21.18
N PHE A 855 1.63 -18.49 -21.94
CA PHE A 855 1.76 -18.94 -23.33
C PHE A 855 1.81 -17.78 -24.34
N ARG A 856 1.21 -16.63 -24.02
CA ARG A 856 1.33 -15.39 -24.80
C ARG A 856 2.53 -14.57 -24.34
N GLY A 857 3.57 -14.47 -25.17
CA GLY A 857 4.63 -13.47 -24.97
C GLY A 857 6.00 -13.88 -25.49
N GLY A 858 7.00 -13.02 -25.21
CA GLY A 858 8.42 -13.24 -25.50
C GLY A 858 9.26 -13.09 -24.23
N LYS A 859 8.98 -13.95 -23.23
CA LYS A 859 9.65 -14.05 -21.94
C LYS A 859 9.93 -15.52 -21.65
N LEU A 860 11.01 -15.82 -20.91
CA LEU A 860 11.31 -17.20 -20.56
C LEU A 860 10.52 -17.53 -19.29
N ASN A 861 9.34 -18.13 -19.44
CA ASN A 861 8.51 -18.51 -18.31
C ASN A 861 8.69 -20.00 -17.98
N PHE A 862 8.85 -20.31 -16.70
CA PHE A 862 9.01 -21.68 -16.18
C PHE A 862 7.96 -21.91 -15.10
N PHE A 863 7.10 -22.89 -15.30
CA PHE A 863 5.91 -23.10 -14.47
C PHE A 863 5.76 -24.58 -14.11
N ASP A 864 4.92 -24.89 -13.13
CA ASP A 864 4.60 -26.26 -12.76
C ASP A 864 4.07 -27.05 -13.97
N ALA A 865 4.82 -28.08 -14.37
CA ALA A 865 4.51 -28.93 -15.51
C ALA A 865 3.18 -29.66 -15.34
N SER A 866 2.68 -29.86 -14.12
CA SER A 866 1.36 -30.45 -13.85
C SER A 866 0.21 -29.44 -13.97
N THR A 867 0.52 -28.15 -14.14
CA THR A 867 -0.44 -27.03 -14.24
C THR A 867 -1.36 -26.85 -13.03
N LYS A 868 -1.03 -27.46 -11.88
CA LYS A 868 -1.80 -27.32 -10.64
C LYS A 868 -1.45 -26.03 -9.90
N LYS A 869 -0.22 -25.52 -10.08
CA LYS A 869 0.22 -24.23 -9.54
C LYS A 869 0.23 -23.18 -10.65
N LYS A 870 -0.27 -22.00 -10.31
CA LYS A 870 -0.30 -20.82 -11.19
C LYS A 870 0.93 -19.90 -11.02
N ALA A 871 1.74 -20.11 -9.98
CA ALA A 871 3.00 -19.38 -9.84
C ALA A 871 4.03 -19.82 -10.90
N PHE A 872 4.92 -18.92 -11.29
CA PHE A 872 5.95 -19.21 -12.31
C PHE A 872 7.19 -18.32 -12.14
N TRP A 873 8.33 -18.84 -12.57
CA TRP A 873 9.54 -18.05 -12.77
C TRP A 873 9.52 -17.37 -14.14
N SER A 874 10.02 -16.15 -14.23
CA SER A 874 10.03 -15.39 -15.47
C SER A 874 11.38 -14.69 -15.64
N ILE A 875 12.10 -15.01 -16.72
CA ILE A 875 13.35 -14.33 -17.09
C ILE A 875 13.09 -13.40 -18.28
N ASP A 876 13.48 -12.13 -18.14
CA ASP A 876 13.32 -11.12 -19.19
C ASP A 876 14.24 -11.38 -20.40
N HIS A 877 13.70 -11.50 -21.61
CA HIS A 877 14.47 -11.78 -22.84
C HIS A 877 15.46 -10.69 -23.25
N LYS A 878 15.30 -9.47 -22.74
CA LYS A 878 16.10 -8.30 -23.12
C LYS A 878 17.18 -8.01 -22.11
N TYR A 879 16.90 -8.24 -20.82
CA TYR A 879 17.80 -7.88 -19.74
C TYR A 879 18.35 -9.11 -19.00
N GLY A 880 17.68 -10.26 -19.04
CA GLY A 880 18.08 -11.47 -18.31
C GLY A 880 17.74 -11.42 -16.82
N GLU A 881 16.88 -10.50 -16.40
CA GLU A 881 16.42 -10.40 -15.01
C GLU A 881 15.45 -11.55 -14.68
N LEU A 882 15.69 -12.23 -13.56
CA LEU A 882 14.84 -13.30 -13.05
C LEU A 882 13.87 -12.75 -12.00
N TYR A 883 12.59 -13.07 -12.16
CA TYR A 883 11.52 -12.75 -11.22
C TYR A 883 10.75 -14.02 -10.84
N GLY A 884 10.34 -14.14 -9.58
CA GLY A 884 9.21 -14.97 -9.21
C GLY A 884 7.91 -14.25 -9.55
N ILE A 885 6.84 -14.98 -9.87
CA ILE A 885 5.50 -14.42 -10.10
C ILE A 885 4.45 -15.31 -9.47
N LEU A 886 3.62 -14.70 -8.62
CA LEU A 886 2.45 -15.32 -8.01
C LEU A 886 1.21 -15.26 -8.92
N PRO A 887 0.15 -16.03 -8.63
CA PRO A 887 -1.06 -16.09 -9.45
C PRO A 887 -1.73 -14.72 -9.69
N ASN A 888 -1.66 -13.81 -8.72
CA ASN A 888 -2.16 -12.44 -8.82
C ASN A 888 -1.23 -11.48 -9.60
N MET A 889 -0.20 -12.01 -10.27
CA MET A 889 0.82 -11.29 -11.04
C MET A 889 1.75 -10.38 -10.23
N THR A 890 1.77 -10.51 -8.90
CA THR A 890 2.78 -9.87 -8.06
C THR A 890 4.08 -10.66 -8.09
N GLY A 891 5.20 -9.95 -8.04
CA GLY A 891 6.54 -10.49 -8.11
C GLY A 891 7.06 -11.13 -6.84
N GLY A 892 6.38 -10.97 -5.70
CA GLY A 892 6.93 -11.40 -4.41
C GLY A 892 6.08 -12.33 -3.59
N GLY A 893 6.23 -12.22 -2.28
CA GLY A 893 5.60 -13.11 -1.33
C GLY A 893 4.51 -12.42 -0.52
N GLY A 894 3.65 -13.21 0.09
CA GLY A 894 2.63 -12.74 1.01
C GLY A 894 2.43 -13.68 2.19
N GLU A 895 1.67 -13.21 3.15
CA GLU A 895 1.30 -13.98 4.34
C GLU A 895 0.01 -13.47 4.95
N ASN A 896 -0.63 -14.36 5.70
CA ASN A 896 -1.81 -14.03 6.49
C ASN A 896 -1.34 -13.48 7.83
N ILE A 897 -1.88 -12.33 8.26
CA ILE A 897 -1.41 -11.61 9.45
C ILE A 897 -1.62 -12.41 10.75
N LYS A 898 -2.52 -13.40 10.76
CA LYS A 898 -2.66 -14.33 11.90
C LYS A 898 -1.33 -15.03 12.24
N GLU A 899 -0.53 -15.40 11.24
CA GLU A 899 0.81 -15.99 11.43
C GLU A 899 1.81 -14.95 11.97
N GLN A 900 1.71 -13.68 11.57
CA GLN A 900 2.48 -12.57 12.17
C GLN A 900 2.06 -12.27 13.62
N LEU A 901 0.77 -12.42 13.95
CA LEU A 901 0.20 -12.19 15.28
C LEU A 901 0.57 -13.29 16.28
N GLU A 902 0.80 -14.52 15.83
CA GLU A 902 1.48 -15.55 16.63
C GLU A 902 2.91 -15.09 17.04
N GLY A 903 3.56 -14.28 16.19
CA GLY A 903 4.79 -13.55 16.56
C GLY A 903 4.56 -12.47 17.64
N LEU A 904 3.40 -11.81 17.63
CA LEU A 904 3.00 -10.85 18.68
C LEU A 904 2.75 -11.58 20.01
N GLN A 905 2.20 -12.80 19.96
CA GLN A 905 2.13 -13.71 21.12
C GLN A 905 3.53 -14.06 21.64
N THR A 906 4.51 -14.26 20.77
CA THR A 906 5.92 -14.46 21.17
C THR A 906 6.50 -13.23 21.88
N VAL A 907 6.19 -12.02 21.41
CA VAL A 907 6.59 -10.76 22.08
C VAL A 907 5.90 -10.61 23.45
N ILE A 908 4.64 -11.01 23.56
CA ILE A 908 3.90 -11.06 24.84
C ILE A 908 4.50 -12.10 25.79
N ASP A 909 4.86 -13.28 25.28
CA ASP A 909 5.46 -14.36 26.06
C ASP A 909 6.87 -14.00 26.54
N ASP A 910 7.63 -13.27 25.72
CA ASP A 910 8.92 -12.71 26.11
C ASP A 910 8.76 -11.59 27.14
N TYR A 911 7.75 -10.74 27.02
CA TYR A 911 7.38 -9.77 28.06
C TYR A 911 7.01 -10.47 29.39
N GLN A 912 6.27 -11.58 29.33
CA GLN A 912 5.96 -12.40 30.49
C GLN A 912 7.21 -13.01 31.13
N ARG A 913 8.18 -13.46 30.33
CA ARG A 913 9.48 -13.96 30.82
C ARG A 913 10.28 -12.87 31.52
N VAL A 914 10.32 -11.65 30.97
CA VAL A 914 10.99 -10.49 31.59
C VAL A 914 10.34 -10.12 32.93
N ILE A 915 9.01 -10.04 32.99
CA ILE A 915 8.27 -9.79 34.24
C ILE A 915 8.54 -10.91 35.26
N SER A 916 8.56 -12.17 34.82
CA SER A 916 8.83 -13.33 35.69
C SER A 916 10.27 -13.32 36.23
N GLY A 917 11.24 -12.93 35.41
CA GLY A 917 12.65 -12.75 35.81
C GLY A 917 12.84 -11.59 36.79
N ILE A 918 12.10 -10.48 36.60
CA ILE A 918 12.06 -9.35 37.54
C ILE A 918 11.45 -9.77 38.88
N ASN A 919 10.35 -10.53 38.88
CA ASN A 919 9.71 -11.04 40.10
C ASN A 919 10.63 -12.00 40.86
N LEU A 920 11.35 -12.89 40.18
CA LEU A 920 12.36 -13.77 40.79
C LEU A 920 13.54 -12.99 41.42
N GLY A 921 14.03 -11.94 40.74
CA GLY A 921 15.09 -11.07 41.25
C GLY A 921 14.66 -10.20 42.44
N ILE A 922 13.38 -9.81 42.51
CA ILE A 922 12.80 -8.99 43.59
C ILE A 922 12.36 -9.84 44.79
N MET A 923 11.89 -11.08 44.58
CA MET A 923 11.63 -12.05 45.67
C MET A 923 12.90 -12.40 46.43
N ALA A 924 14.04 -12.54 45.73
CA ALA A 924 15.35 -12.71 46.36
C ALA A 924 15.81 -11.48 47.19
N ALA A 925 15.19 -10.30 46.96
CA ALA A 925 15.48 -9.04 47.64
C ALA A 925 14.37 -8.58 48.63
N GLY A 926 13.33 -9.40 48.86
CA GLY A 926 12.29 -9.14 49.88
C GLY A 926 11.13 -8.23 49.47
N GLY A 927 10.83 -8.04 48.18
CA GLY A 927 9.64 -7.30 47.73
C GLY A 927 8.36 -8.14 47.76
N GLY A 928 7.32 -7.69 48.49
CA GLY A 928 6.11 -8.48 48.81
C GLY A 928 4.92 -8.42 47.85
N LEU A 929 3.86 -9.17 48.22
CA LEU A 929 2.55 -9.46 47.58
C LEU A 929 1.95 -8.39 46.64
N ALA A 930 2.08 -7.11 46.99
CA ALA A 930 1.54 -6.00 46.19
C ALA A 930 2.19 -5.89 44.80
N LEU A 931 3.47 -6.26 44.66
CA LEU A 931 4.18 -6.19 43.38
C LEU A 931 3.84 -7.37 42.45
N GLY A 932 3.60 -8.57 42.99
CA GLY A 932 3.15 -9.75 42.22
C GLY A 932 1.75 -9.55 41.64
N VAL A 933 0.85 -8.95 42.43
CA VAL A 933 -0.50 -8.58 41.97
C VAL A 933 -0.44 -7.50 40.88
N VAL A 934 0.38 -6.45 41.05
CA VAL A 934 0.59 -5.42 40.01
C VAL A 934 1.18 -6.02 38.73
N ALA A 935 2.10 -6.97 38.83
CA ALA A 935 2.66 -7.68 37.68
C ALA A 935 1.60 -8.52 36.94
N ALA A 936 0.72 -9.22 37.66
CA ALA A 936 -0.39 -9.98 37.07
C ALA A 936 -1.38 -9.06 36.34
N TYR A 937 -1.72 -7.91 36.94
CA TYR A 937 -2.52 -6.87 36.29
C TYR A 937 -1.83 -6.35 35.02
N SER A 938 -0.54 -6.01 35.07
CA SER A 938 0.23 -5.53 33.93
C SER A 938 0.28 -6.56 32.78
N VAL A 939 0.55 -7.84 33.07
CA VAL A 939 0.54 -8.92 32.06
C VAL A 939 -0.83 -9.09 31.42
N THR A 940 -1.91 -8.90 32.19
CA THR A 940 -3.25 -9.04 31.64
C THR A 940 -3.66 -7.83 30.84
N LEU A 941 -3.29 -6.63 31.28
CA LEU A 941 -3.45 -5.39 30.52
C LEU A 941 -2.69 -5.48 29.18
N VAL A 942 -1.48 -6.06 29.17
CA VAL A 942 -0.70 -6.37 27.96
C VAL A 942 -1.46 -7.31 27.03
N LYS A 943 -2.03 -8.39 27.56
CA LYS A 943 -2.86 -9.31 26.77
C LYS A 943 -4.08 -8.61 26.21
N LEU A 944 -4.80 -7.84 27.00
CA LEU A 944 -5.98 -7.07 26.54
C LEU A 944 -5.61 -6.04 25.48
N TYR A 945 -4.47 -5.35 25.62
CA TYR A 945 -4.01 -4.40 24.60
C TYR A 945 -3.49 -5.08 23.34
N ALA A 946 -2.86 -6.24 23.46
CA ALA A 946 -2.47 -7.04 22.32
C ALA A 946 -3.68 -7.62 21.60
N LEU A 947 -4.70 -8.07 22.33
CA LEU A 947 -6.00 -8.48 21.79
C LEU A 947 -6.70 -7.31 21.09
N ALA A 948 -6.71 -6.13 21.70
CA ALA A 948 -7.26 -4.92 21.09
C ALA A 948 -6.45 -4.47 19.86
N SER A 949 -5.13 -4.54 19.91
CA SER A 949 -4.25 -4.19 18.79
C SER A 949 -4.34 -5.22 17.68
N GLN A 950 -4.47 -6.50 18.01
CA GLN A 950 -4.77 -7.58 17.10
C GLN A 950 -6.11 -7.31 16.42
N ALA A 951 -7.17 -7.02 17.17
CA ALA A 951 -8.49 -6.66 16.65
C ALA A 951 -8.44 -5.42 15.75
N ILE A 952 -7.64 -4.40 16.08
CA ILE A 952 -7.44 -3.21 15.23
C ILE A 952 -6.63 -3.56 13.96
N ILE A 953 -5.65 -4.44 14.04
CA ILE A 953 -4.81 -4.85 12.90
C ILE A 953 -5.58 -5.76 11.95
N ILE A 954 -6.39 -6.68 12.49
CA ILE A 954 -7.21 -7.61 11.71
C ILE A 954 -8.57 -7.03 11.36
N MET A 955 -8.95 -5.90 11.97
CA MET A 955 -10.26 -5.27 11.84
C MET A 955 -11.44 -6.22 12.14
N ASP A 956 -11.23 -7.18 13.05
CA ASP A 956 -12.21 -8.19 13.48
C ASP A 956 -12.20 -8.30 15.01
N THR A 957 -13.39 -8.22 15.62
CA THR A 957 -13.62 -8.36 17.05
C THR A 957 -14.33 -9.66 17.43
N ALA A 958 -14.62 -10.54 16.46
CA ALA A 958 -15.30 -11.80 16.71
C ALA A 958 -14.46 -12.73 17.62
N GLY A 959 -15.08 -13.25 18.69
CA GLY A 959 -14.40 -14.10 19.69
C GLY A 959 -13.53 -13.33 20.69
N MET A 960 -13.43 -12.00 20.57
CA MET A 960 -12.66 -11.17 21.48
C MET A 960 -13.21 -11.24 22.92
N ASP A 961 -14.53 -11.39 23.11
CA ASP A 961 -15.13 -11.56 24.43
C ASP A 961 -14.66 -12.84 25.14
N ASP A 962 -14.51 -13.94 24.40
CA ASP A 962 -13.99 -15.21 24.93
C ASP A 962 -12.50 -15.11 25.26
N GLU A 963 -11.72 -14.38 24.44
CA GLU A 963 -10.29 -14.16 24.67
C GLU A 963 -10.02 -13.19 25.82
N ILE A 964 -10.83 -12.13 25.95
CA ILE A 964 -10.86 -11.22 27.10
C ILE A 964 -11.25 -12.02 28.35
N ALA A 965 -12.29 -12.85 28.29
CA ALA A 965 -12.71 -13.69 29.40
C ALA A 965 -11.60 -14.65 29.85
N LYS A 966 -10.89 -15.29 28.90
CA LYS A 966 -9.70 -16.13 29.20
C LYS A 966 -8.56 -15.33 29.80
N ALA A 967 -8.27 -14.12 29.31
CA ALA A 967 -7.24 -13.24 29.86
C ALA A 967 -7.59 -12.80 31.29
N MET A 968 -8.85 -12.47 31.56
CA MET A 968 -9.38 -12.14 32.88
C MET A 968 -9.39 -13.36 33.83
N GLN A 969 -9.68 -14.56 33.33
CA GLN A 969 -9.57 -15.81 34.09
C GLN A 969 -8.11 -16.11 34.48
N ALA A 970 -7.17 -15.90 33.54
CA ALA A 970 -5.75 -16.05 33.82
C ALA A 970 -5.25 -15.03 34.87
N LEU A 971 -5.74 -13.79 34.81
CA LEU A 971 -5.49 -12.78 35.85
C LEU A 971 -5.98 -13.25 37.22
N ALA A 972 -7.20 -13.76 37.29
CA ALA A 972 -7.80 -14.28 38.52
C ALA A 972 -6.98 -15.45 39.10
N CYS A 973 -6.59 -16.44 38.29
CA CYS A 973 -5.72 -17.54 38.76
C CYS A 973 -4.32 -17.05 39.18
N ASN A 974 -3.73 -16.07 38.49
CA ASN A 974 -2.39 -15.56 38.80
C ASN A 974 -2.36 -14.72 40.08
N ILE A 975 -3.36 -13.84 40.27
CA ILE A 975 -3.55 -13.11 41.53
C ILE A 975 -3.76 -14.09 42.68
N TYR A 976 -4.55 -15.15 42.47
CA TYR A 976 -4.77 -16.19 43.46
C TYR A 976 -3.49 -16.95 43.83
N LYS A 977 -2.66 -17.32 42.84
CA LYS A 977 -1.35 -17.98 43.09
C LYS A 977 -0.41 -17.08 43.88
N GLU A 978 -0.31 -15.79 43.55
CA GLU A 978 0.49 -14.82 44.31
C GLU A 978 0.00 -14.65 45.76
N ILE A 979 -1.32 -14.68 45.97
CA ILE A 979 -1.93 -14.63 47.31
C ILE A 979 -1.63 -15.90 48.11
N LEU A 980 -1.67 -17.08 47.49
CA LEU A 980 -1.40 -18.37 48.14
C LEU A 980 0.08 -18.59 48.47
N TYR A 981 1.00 -18.24 47.56
CA TYR A 981 2.43 -18.56 47.72
C TYR A 981 3.14 -17.70 48.79
N MET A 982 2.62 -16.52 49.14
CA MET A 982 3.16 -15.69 50.24
C MET A 982 2.28 -15.70 51.51
N GLY A 983 1.06 -16.22 51.44
CA GLY A 983 0.07 -16.23 52.51
C GLY A 983 0.08 -17.49 53.38
N LEU A 984 1.18 -17.79 54.09
CA LEU A 984 1.12 -18.69 55.25
C LEU A 984 0.95 -17.87 56.54
N GLY A 985 -0.30 -17.47 56.78
CA GLY A 985 -0.85 -16.87 58.01
C GLY A 985 -2.37 -17.10 58.02
N PRO A 986 -3.03 -17.25 59.19
CA PRO A 986 -4.25 -18.05 59.32
C PRO A 986 -5.41 -17.54 58.47
N VAL A 987 -5.93 -18.47 57.67
CA VAL A 987 -7.08 -18.38 56.77
C VAL A 987 -8.30 -17.85 57.53
N GLY A 988 -8.92 -16.76 57.04
CA GLY A 988 -10.15 -16.25 57.68
C GLY A 988 -10.91 -15.14 56.96
N GLU A 989 -10.29 -14.02 56.59
CA GLU A 989 -11.08 -12.78 56.41
C GLU A 989 -10.88 -12.00 55.09
N GLY A 990 -10.05 -12.49 54.17
CA GLY A 990 -9.74 -11.78 52.89
C GLY A 990 -10.53 -12.20 51.65
N MET A 991 -11.41 -13.20 51.71
CA MET A 991 -11.96 -13.87 50.51
C MET A 991 -13.22 -13.23 49.91
N ALA A 992 -13.92 -12.33 50.63
CA ALA A 992 -15.20 -11.77 50.18
C ALA A 992 -15.11 -10.78 49.00
N GLY A 993 -13.94 -10.20 48.73
CA GLY A 993 -13.73 -9.24 47.64
C GLY A 993 -13.56 -9.90 46.26
N VAL A 994 -12.89 -11.06 46.21
CA VAL A 994 -12.63 -11.81 44.97
C VAL A 994 -13.84 -12.64 44.56
N GLU A 995 -14.59 -13.18 45.54
CA GLU A 995 -15.86 -13.89 45.30
C GLU A 995 -16.93 -12.98 44.69
N ASN A 996 -16.98 -11.70 45.07
CA ASN A 996 -17.89 -10.72 44.45
C ASN A 996 -17.51 -10.36 43.00
N LEU A 997 -16.21 -10.28 42.69
CA LEU A 997 -15.74 -9.96 41.34
C LEU A 997 -16.08 -11.09 40.34
N ILE A 998 -15.99 -12.35 40.80
CA ILE A 998 -16.28 -13.55 39.99
C ILE A 998 -17.79 -13.81 39.88
N GLY A 999 -18.56 -13.53 40.94
CA GLY A 999 -20.03 -13.58 40.89
C GLY A 999 -20.64 -12.60 39.88
N MET A 1000 -19.98 -11.46 39.63
CA MET A 1000 -20.37 -10.51 38.58
C MET A 1000 -20.05 -10.99 37.15
N MET A 1001 -19.30 -12.09 36.96
CA MET A 1001 -18.87 -12.62 35.66
C MET A 1001 -19.66 -13.85 35.17
N GLY A 1002 -20.72 -14.27 35.88
CA GLY A 1002 -21.79 -15.12 35.31
C GLY A 1002 -21.52 -16.61 35.07
N GLY A 1003 -20.45 -17.22 35.62
CA GLY A 1003 -20.12 -18.64 35.39
C GLY A 1003 -20.09 -19.51 36.65
N ASN A 1004 -20.56 -20.77 36.55
CA ASN A 1004 -20.38 -21.82 37.57
C ASN A 1004 -18.92 -22.33 37.51
N TYR A 1005 -18.08 -21.99 38.50
CA TYR A 1005 -16.67 -22.42 38.55
C TYR A 1005 -16.30 -23.05 39.90
N SER A 1006 -15.34 -23.98 39.87
CA SER A 1006 -14.78 -24.71 41.03
C SER A 1006 -13.29 -24.36 41.20
N PHE A 1007 -12.89 -23.96 42.41
CA PHE A 1007 -11.54 -23.48 42.76
C PHE A 1007 -10.42 -24.54 42.67
N VAL A 1008 -10.74 -25.80 42.39
CA VAL A 1008 -9.77 -26.93 42.36
C VAL A 1008 -9.07 -27.06 40.99
N SER A 1009 -9.44 -26.25 39.98
CA SER A 1009 -8.89 -26.34 38.62
C SER A 1009 -8.02 -25.16 38.17
N CYS A 1010 -7.65 -24.22 39.06
CA CYS A 1010 -6.45 -23.38 38.91
C CYS A 1010 -5.21 -24.15 39.41
#